data_AF-A0A8T1ZFX7-F1
#
_entry.id   AF-A0A8T1ZFX7-F1
#
_cell.length_a   1.000
_cell.length_b   1.000
_cell.length_c   1.000
_cell.angle_alpha   90.00
_cell.angle_beta   90.00
_cell.angle_gamma   90.00
#
_symmetry.space_group_name_H-M   'P 1'
#
loop_
_entity.id
_entity.type
_entity.pdbx_description
1 polymer ?
#
loop_
_entity_poly.entity_id
_entity_poly.type
_entity_poly.pdbx_seq_one_letter_code
_entity_poly.pdbx_strand_id
1 'polypeptide(L)'
;MAYHPVYTETMSMGGGSSHGGGQQYVPFATSSGSLRVELLHGNLDIWVKEAKHLPNMDGFHNRLGGMLSGLGRRNSIKVDGEKSSKITSDPYVTVSISGAVIGRTFVISNSENPVWMQHFDVPVAHSAAEVHFVVKDSDIIGSQIMGAVGIPTEQLCSGNRIEGLFPILNSSGKPCKAGAVLSLSIQYIPMERMRLYQMGVGFGNDCVGVPGTYFPLRKGGRVTLYQDAHVDDGTLPSVHLDSGIQYRHGKCWEDMADAIRQARRLIYITGWSVFHPVRLVRRNNDPTEGTLGDLLKVKSQEGVRVLVLVWDDPTSRSLLGFKTQGVMNTSDEETRRFFKHSSVQVLLCPRSGGKGHSFIKKSEVGTIYTHHQKTVIVDAEAAQNRRKIVAFVGGLDLCNGRFDTPKHPLFRTLKTLHKDDFHNPNFVTTADDGPREPWHDLHSKIDGPAAYDVLANFEERWMKASKPRGIGKLKSSSDDSLLRIDRMPDIMGLSEASSANDNDPESWHVQVFRSIDSSSVKGFPKDPKEATGRNLLCGKNILIDMSIHAAYVKAIRSAQHFIYIENQYFLGSSFNWDSNKDLGANNLIPIEIALKIANKIRAREKFAAYIVIPMWPEGAPTSNPIQRILYWQHKTMQMMYQTIYKALVEVGLDGQFEPQDFLNFFCLGTREVPDGTVSVYNSPRNPPQTNANANAAQVQALKSRRFMIYVHSKGMVVDDEFVLIGSANINQRSLEGTRDTEIAMGGYQPHHSWAMKGSRPRGQIFGYRMSLWAEHLGFLEQGFEEPENMECVRRVRQLSELNWRQYAAEEVTEMPGHLLKYPVQVDRTGKVSSLPGCETFPDLGGKIIGSFLVLQENLTI
;
A
#
# COMPACT_ATOMS: atom_id res chain seq x y z
N MET A 1 33.24 10.24 -17.98
CA MET A 1 32.52 10.71 -19.19
C MET A 1 31.12 11.08 -18.75
N ALA A 2 30.81 12.37 -18.79
CA ALA A 2 29.55 12.93 -18.30
C ALA A 2 28.43 12.64 -19.31
N TYR A 3 27.37 11.97 -18.87
CA TYR A 3 26.12 11.86 -19.61
C TYR A 3 25.10 12.80 -18.99
N HIS A 4 24.84 13.92 -19.68
CA HIS A 4 23.65 14.74 -19.44
C HIS A 4 22.45 14.05 -20.11
N PRO A 5 21.33 13.79 -19.39
CA PRO A 5 20.08 13.44 -20.05
C PRO A 5 19.45 14.72 -20.59
N VAL A 6 19.59 14.94 -21.89
CA VAL A 6 18.84 15.95 -22.63
C VAL A 6 17.40 15.44 -22.77
N TYR A 7 16.52 15.89 -21.88
CA TYR A 7 15.07 15.84 -22.13
C TYR A 7 14.72 17.03 -23.00
N THR A 8 14.79 16.85 -24.32
CA THR A 8 14.23 17.82 -25.27
C THR A 8 12.71 17.74 -25.27
N GLU A 9 12.13 18.93 -25.13
CA GLU A 9 10.72 19.27 -25.17
C GLU A 9 9.96 18.54 -26.29
N THR A 10 8.87 17.86 -25.93
CA THR A 10 7.78 17.61 -26.88
C THR A 10 6.58 18.41 -26.42
N MET A 11 6.11 19.25 -27.34
CA MET A 11 5.25 20.39 -27.11
C MET A 11 3.86 20.04 -26.58
N SER A 12 3.36 20.96 -25.76
CA SER A 12 1.97 21.19 -25.40
C SER A 12 1.01 21.04 -26.58
N MET A 13 0.03 20.16 -26.42
CA MET A 13 -1.28 20.23 -27.07
C MET A 13 -2.33 19.92 -26.00
N GLY A 14 -3.03 20.97 -25.56
CA GLY A 14 -4.16 20.87 -24.65
C GLY A 14 -5.33 20.09 -25.24
N GLY A 15 -6.12 19.47 -24.36
CA GLY A 15 -7.35 18.78 -24.72
C GLY A 15 -7.21 17.26 -24.86
N GLY A 16 -6.68 16.58 -23.84
CA GLY A 16 -6.68 15.12 -23.77
C GLY A 16 -7.35 14.64 -22.48
N SER A 17 -8.49 13.95 -22.61
CA SER A 17 -9.20 13.28 -21.52
C SER A 17 -8.27 12.36 -20.72
N SER A 18 -7.81 12.82 -19.57
CA SER A 18 -6.97 12.10 -18.61
C SER A 18 -7.80 11.60 -17.43
N HIS A 19 -8.90 10.88 -17.66
CA HIS A 19 -9.64 10.28 -16.56
C HIS A 19 -8.97 8.98 -16.10
N GLY A 20 -8.12 9.10 -15.08
CA GLY A 20 -7.74 7.96 -14.24
C GLY A 20 -9.00 7.28 -13.71
N GLY A 21 -9.02 5.95 -13.71
CA GLY A 21 -10.23 5.15 -13.45
C GLY A 21 -10.91 5.36 -12.08
N GLY A 22 -10.29 6.11 -11.17
CA GLY A 22 -10.78 6.44 -9.84
C GLY A 22 -11.50 7.79 -9.71
N GLN A 23 -11.52 8.65 -10.74
CA GLN A 23 -12.26 9.92 -10.69
C GLN A 23 -13.37 10.04 -11.72
N GLN A 24 -14.48 10.65 -11.30
CA GLN A 24 -15.64 10.92 -12.12
C GLN A 24 -16.36 12.18 -11.67
N TYR A 25 -16.21 13.25 -12.46
CA TYR A 25 -17.02 14.46 -12.37
C TYR A 25 -18.18 14.40 -13.35
N VAL A 26 -19.32 14.96 -12.96
CA VAL A 26 -20.45 15.20 -13.86
C VAL A 26 -20.31 16.64 -14.35
N PRO A 27 -20.09 16.88 -15.66
CA PRO A 27 -19.80 18.22 -16.18
C PRO A 27 -21.06 19.10 -16.29
N PHE A 28 -22.18 18.68 -15.70
CA PHE A 28 -23.48 19.33 -15.77
C PHE A 28 -24.26 19.10 -14.48
N ALA A 29 -25.21 19.99 -14.18
CA ALA A 29 -26.03 19.89 -12.99
C ALA A 29 -27.09 18.78 -13.13
N THR A 30 -27.29 18.01 -12.06
CA THR A 30 -28.36 17.02 -11.93
C THR A 30 -29.56 17.54 -11.15
N SER A 31 -29.44 18.72 -10.53
CA SER A 31 -30.50 19.41 -9.83
C SER A 31 -30.58 20.88 -10.27
N SER A 32 -31.76 21.49 -10.17
CA SER A 32 -32.00 22.89 -10.55
C SER A 32 -31.92 23.87 -9.37
N GLY A 33 -31.55 23.39 -8.17
CA GLY A 33 -31.58 24.15 -6.92
C GLY A 33 -30.21 24.19 -6.23
N SER A 34 -30.05 25.11 -5.29
CA SER A 34 -28.88 25.12 -4.40
C SER A 34 -29.01 23.99 -3.38
N LEU A 35 -28.05 23.08 -3.36
CA LEU A 35 -28.00 21.94 -2.44
C LEU A 35 -26.98 22.17 -1.33
N ARG A 36 -27.27 21.69 -0.13
CA ARG A 36 -26.35 21.74 1.01
C ARG A 36 -25.24 20.70 0.85
N VAL A 37 -24.03 21.08 1.26
CA VAL A 37 -22.89 20.14 1.34
C VAL A 37 -22.90 19.49 2.71
N GLU A 38 -23.07 18.17 2.74
CA GLU A 38 -23.08 17.38 3.97
C GLU A 38 -21.84 16.46 4.02
N LEU A 39 -21.34 16.21 5.23
CA LEU A 39 -20.32 15.18 5.47
C LEU A 39 -21.01 13.82 5.62
N LEU A 40 -20.73 12.91 4.70
CA LEU A 40 -21.11 11.50 4.83
C LEU A 40 -19.91 10.72 5.37
N HIS A 41 -19.93 10.43 6.69
CA HIS A 41 -19.00 9.54 7.37
C HIS A 41 -19.73 8.29 7.86
N GLY A 42 -19.54 7.18 7.16
CA GLY A 42 -20.28 5.93 7.41
C GLY A 42 -20.19 5.00 6.20
N ASN A 43 -21.26 4.28 5.89
CA ASN A 43 -21.38 3.54 4.63
C ASN A 43 -22.59 3.99 3.81
N LEU A 44 -22.48 3.80 2.50
CA LEU A 44 -23.61 3.81 1.59
C LEU A 44 -23.95 2.37 1.19
N ASP A 45 -25.17 1.94 1.52
CA ASP A 45 -25.79 0.72 1.01
C ASP A 45 -26.49 1.05 -0.30
N ILE A 46 -25.97 0.57 -1.43
CA ILE A 46 -26.39 0.96 -2.77
C ILE A 46 -26.78 -0.27 -3.58
N TRP A 47 -27.93 -0.21 -4.23
CA TRP A 47 -28.33 -1.14 -5.27
C TRP A 47 -28.52 -0.40 -6.59
N VAL A 48 -27.75 -0.80 -7.60
CA VAL A 48 -27.99 -0.39 -9.00
C VAL A 48 -28.73 -1.54 -9.68
N LYS A 49 -30.02 -1.33 -9.96
CA LYS A 49 -30.93 -2.42 -10.37
C LYS A 49 -30.96 -2.59 -11.89
N GLU A 50 -31.51 -1.62 -12.60
CA GLU A 50 -31.69 -1.67 -14.05
C GLU A 50 -31.78 -0.26 -14.63
N ALA A 51 -31.55 -0.12 -15.94
CA ALA A 51 -31.93 1.08 -16.69
C ALA A 51 -32.87 0.69 -17.84
N LYS A 52 -33.70 1.64 -18.27
CA LYS A 52 -34.65 1.45 -19.38
C LYS A 52 -34.47 2.55 -20.42
N HIS A 53 -34.72 2.20 -21.68
CA HIS A 53 -34.73 3.09 -22.83
C HIS A 53 -33.46 3.93 -23.00
N LEU A 54 -32.28 3.35 -22.77
CA LEU A 54 -31.02 4.04 -23.01
C LEU A 54 -30.84 4.41 -24.50
N PRO A 55 -30.10 5.48 -24.80
CA PRO A 55 -29.75 5.79 -26.19
C PRO A 55 -28.82 4.72 -26.77
N ASN A 56 -28.96 4.45 -28.07
CA ASN A 56 -28.00 3.62 -28.82
C ASN A 56 -26.83 4.51 -29.27
N MET A 57 -25.65 4.32 -28.70
CA MET A 57 -24.47 5.14 -29.00
C MET A 57 -23.55 4.49 -30.04
N ASP A 58 -23.56 3.16 -30.17
CA ASP A 58 -22.81 2.42 -31.20
C ASP A 58 -23.28 2.69 -32.63
N GLY A 59 -24.50 3.17 -32.81
CA GLY A 59 -25.03 3.60 -34.11
C GLY A 59 -24.35 4.86 -34.68
N PHE A 60 -23.69 5.68 -33.85
CA PHE A 60 -23.13 6.98 -34.26
C PHE A 60 -21.75 6.84 -34.92
N HIS A 61 -20.92 5.89 -34.46
CA HIS A 61 -19.58 5.64 -35.02
C HIS A 61 -19.61 5.10 -36.46
N ASN A 62 -20.67 4.38 -36.84
CA ASN A 62 -20.85 3.87 -38.21
C ASN A 62 -21.14 4.96 -39.26
N ARG A 63 -21.61 6.16 -38.87
CA ARG A 63 -21.83 7.26 -39.83
C ARG A 63 -20.57 8.04 -40.17
N LEU A 64 -19.59 8.15 -39.26
CA LEU A 64 -18.31 8.81 -39.54
C LEU A 64 -17.35 7.91 -40.34
N GLY A 65 -17.34 6.60 -40.07
CA GLY A 65 -16.52 5.64 -40.83
C GLY A 65 -16.97 5.44 -42.28
N GLY A 66 -18.27 5.61 -42.56
CA GLY A 66 -18.83 5.50 -43.90
C GLY A 66 -18.34 6.58 -44.87
N MET A 67 -18.02 7.80 -44.38
CA MET A 67 -17.60 8.92 -45.23
C MET A 67 -16.16 8.83 -45.74
N LEU A 68 -15.31 7.97 -45.14
CA LEU A 68 -13.91 7.76 -45.57
C LEU A 68 -13.72 6.52 -46.45
N SER A 69 -14.78 5.74 -46.69
CA SER A 69 -14.75 4.54 -47.54
C SER A 69 -15.25 4.76 -48.98
N GLY A 70 -15.57 6.01 -49.35
CA GLY A 70 -16.15 6.39 -50.63
C GLY A 70 -15.24 6.29 -51.87
N LEU A 71 -14.01 5.78 -51.75
CA LEU A 71 -13.14 5.49 -52.89
C LEU A 71 -12.57 4.07 -52.80
N GLY A 72 -13.35 3.07 -53.21
CA GLY A 72 -12.84 1.70 -53.28
C GLY A 72 -13.83 0.62 -53.66
N ARG A 73 -14.05 0.46 -54.97
CA ARG A 73 -14.41 -0.79 -55.68
C ARG A 73 -15.72 -1.54 -55.32
N ARG A 74 -16.61 -1.48 -56.32
CA ARG A 74 -17.53 -2.56 -56.74
C ARG A 74 -16.85 -3.95 -56.65
N ASN A 75 -17.47 -4.87 -55.93
CA ASN A 75 -17.86 -6.19 -56.44
C ASN A 75 -18.75 -6.91 -55.42
N SER A 76 -19.95 -7.23 -55.86
CA SER A 76 -20.98 -7.99 -55.16
C SER A 76 -20.70 -9.49 -55.21
N ILE A 77 -20.67 -10.14 -54.05
CA ILE A 77 -21.10 -11.54 -53.88
C ILE A 77 -22.01 -11.58 -52.66
N LYS A 78 -23.29 -11.88 -52.90
CA LYS A 78 -24.29 -12.15 -51.86
C LYS A 78 -23.99 -13.51 -51.23
N VAL A 79 -23.89 -13.53 -49.90
CA VAL A 79 -24.16 -14.72 -49.10
C VAL A 79 -25.26 -14.31 -48.13
N ASP A 80 -26.47 -14.80 -48.40
CA ASP A 80 -27.62 -14.67 -47.50
C ASP A 80 -27.45 -15.63 -46.32
N GLY A 81 -27.72 -15.15 -45.11
CA GLY A 81 -28.07 -16.01 -43.97
C GLY A 81 -27.23 -15.87 -42.70
N GLU A 82 -27.18 -14.68 -42.10
CA GLU A 82 -27.01 -14.56 -40.64
C GLU A 82 -27.74 -13.29 -40.17
N LYS A 83 -28.67 -13.43 -39.22
CA LYS A 83 -29.38 -12.30 -38.60
C LYS A 83 -28.33 -11.34 -38.07
N SER A 84 -28.27 -10.12 -38.59
CA SER A 84 -27.46 -9.07 -37.99
C SER A 84 -27.97 -8.84 -36.57
N SER A 85 -27.21 -9.29 -35.57
CA SER A 85 -27.43 -8.85 -34.20
C SER A 85 -27.34 -7.33 -34.22
N LYS A 86 -28.43 -6.63 -33.91
CA LYS A 86 -28.40 -5.17 -33.74
C LYS A 86 -27.31 -4.87 -32.71
N ILE A 87 -26.20 -4.29 -33.16
CA ILE A 87 -25.17 -3.76 -32.28
C ILE A 87 -25.80 -2.53 -31.61
N THR A 88 -25.86 -2.54 -30.29
CA THR A 88 -26.37 -1.44 -29.47
C THR A 88 -25.40 -1.22 -28.31
N SER A 89 -25.59 -0.12 -27.58
CA SER A 89 -24.73 0.26 -26.45
C SER A 89 -24.43 -0.87 -25.46
N ASP A 90 -23.24 -0.80 -24.86
CA ASP A 90 -22.68 -1.64 -23.82
C ASP A 90 -22.67 -0.91 -22.45
N PRO A 91 -23.84 -0.68 -21.81
CA PRO A 91 -23.94 0.23 -20.68
C PRO A 91 -23.36 -0.31 -19.36
N TYR A 92 -22.89 0.64 -18.55
CA TYR A 92 -22.53 0.45 -17.15
C TYR A 92 -22.77 1.75 -16.34
N VAL A 93 -22.78 1.64 -15.01
CA VAL A 93 -22.97 2.77 -14.10
C VAL A 93 -21.73 2.94 -13.23
N THR A 94 -21.28 4.19 -13.06
CA THR A 94 -20.32 4.56 -12.01
C THR A 94 -21.01 5.37 -10.94
N VAL A 95 -20.77 5.02 -9.68
CA VAL A 95 -21.20 5.79 -8.51
C VAL A 95 -20.04 6.64 -8.04
N SER A 96 -20.23 7.95 -7.90
CA SER A 96 -19.21 8.87 -7.41
C SER A 96 -19.73 9.88 -6.40
N ILE A 97 -18.84 10.28 -5.48
CA ILE A 97 -19.08 11.29 -4.45
C ILE A 97 -17.86 12.21 -4.38
N SER A 98 -18.06 13.53 -4.43
CA SER A 98 -16.98 14.53 -4.50
C SER A 98 -15.94 14.26 -5.60
N GLY A 99 -16.38 13.66 -6.71
CA GLY A 99 -15.50 13.26 -7.82
C GLY A 99 -14.80 11.90 -7.63
N ALA A 100 -14.77 11.32 -6.44
CA ALA A 100 -14.20 10.00 -6.21
C ALA A 100 -15.19 8.89 -6.64
N VAL A 101 -14.73 7.94 -7.47
CA VAL A 101 -15.52 6.76 -7.85
C VAL A 101 -15.51 5.77 -6.69
N ILE A 102 -16.68 5.52 -6.12
CA ILE A 102 -16.88 4.60 -4.99
C ILE A 102 -17.50 3.26 -5.42
N GLY A 103 -18.06 3.19 -6.63
CA GLY A 103 -18.64 1.97 -7.16
C GLY A 103 -18.71 1.98 -8.68
N ARG A 104 -18.70 0.81 -9.29
CA ARG A 104 -18.89 0.63 -10.73
C ARG A 104 -19.57 -0.71 -10.98
N THR A 105 -20.60 -0.71 -11.82
CA THR A 105 -21.27 -1.95 -12.22
C THR A 105 -20.48 -2.69 -13.29
N PHE A 106 -20.79 -3.98 -13.47
CA PHE A 106 -20.33 -4.69 -14.67
C PHE A 106 -20.96 -4.11 -15.94
N VAL A 107 -20.25 -4.25 -17.06
CA VAL A 107 -20.73 -3.87 -18.39
C VAL A 107 -21.72 -4.93 -18.88
N ILE A 108 -22.89 -4.50 -19.36
CA ILE A 108 -23.86 -5.38 -20.02
C ILE A 108 -23.77 -5.10 -21.51
N SER A 109 -23.44 -6.12 -22.30
CA SER A 109 -23.26 -5.94 -23.73
C SER A 109 -24.58 -5.86 -24.49
N ASN A 110 -24.63 -5.00 -25.51
CA ASN A 110 -25.72 -4.86 -26.47
C ASN A 110 -27.11 -4.76 -25.83
N SER A 111 -27.29 -3.81 -24.91
CA SER A 111 -28.58 -3.61 -24.24
C SER A 111 -28.93 -2.15 -24.01
N GLU A 112 -30.08 -1.71 -24.53
CA GLU A 112 -30.71 -0.44 -24.15
C GLU A 112 -31.52 -0.54 -22.84
N ASN A 113 -31.71 -1.76 -22.31
CA ASN A 113 -32.45 -2.04 -21.07
C ASN A 113 -31.65 -2.97 -20.14
N PRO A 114 -30.47 -2.53 -19.68
CA PRO A 114 -29.57 -3.35 -18.87
C PRO A 114 -30.15 -3.64 -17.48
N VAL A 115 -29.95 -4.87 -16.98
CA VAL A 115 -30.30 -5.29 -15.62
C VAL A 115 -29.04 -5.75 -14.89
N TRP A 116 -28.53 -4.92 -13.99
CA TRP A 116 -27.32 -5.20 -13.21
C TRP A 116 -27.63 -5.94 -11.92
N MET A 117 -28.64 -5.50 -11.17
CA MET A 117 -28.95 -6.02 -9.82
C MET A 117 -27.69 -6.15 -8.95
N GLN A 118 -26.88 -5.09 -8.93
CA GLN A 118 -25.59 -5.10 -8.26
C GLN A 118 -25.63 -4.26 -6.98
N HIS A 119 -25.13 -4.87 -5.90
CA HIS A 119 -25.04 -4.29 -4.57
C HIS A 119 -23.64 -3.75 -4.30
N PHE A 120 -23.57 -2.62 -3.61
CA PHE A 120 -22.35 -2.04 -3.08
C PHE A 120 -22.61 -1.61 -1.63
N ASP A 121 -21.78 -2.06 -0.70
CA ASP A 121 -21.70 -1.51 0.65
C ASP A 121 -20.33 -0.85 0.81
N VAL A 122 -20.30 0.47 0.71
CA VAL A 122 -19.04 1.22 0.52
C VAL A 122 -18.81 2.23 1.63
N PRO A 123 -17.61 2.22 2.27
CA PRO A 123 -17.26 3.23 3.24
C PRO A 123 -17.11 4.59 2.55
N VAL A 124 -17.68 5.61 3.18
CA VAL A 124 -17.57 7.01 2.74
C VAL A 124 -17.11 7.91 3.89
N ALA A 125 -16.30 8.91 3.55
CA ALA A 125 -15.80 9.96 4.42
C ALA A 125 -15.69 11.29 3.63
N HIS A 126 -16.74 11.64 2.89
CA HIS A 126 -16.72 12.70 1.88
C HIS A 126 -17.69 13.82 2.22
N SER A 127 -17.29 15.07 1.97
CA SER A 127 -18.21 16.21 1.96
C SER A 127 -18.71 16.46 0.55
N ALA A 128 -20.01 16.27 0.33
CA ALA A 128 -20.63 16.40 -0.99
C ALA A 128 -22.05 16.96 -0.90
N ALA A 129 -22.51 17.61 -1.97
CA ALA A 129 -23.91 17.99 -2.14
C ALA A 129 -24.77 16.86 -2.74
N GLU A 130 -24.16 16.02 -3.59
CA GLU A 130 -24.84 14.91 -4.26
C GLU A 130 -23.95 13.67 -4.35
N VAL A 131 -24.60 12.49 -4.34
CA VAL A 131 -24.04 11.24 -4.84
C VAL A 131 -24.50 11.07 -6.29
N HIS A 132 -23.56 10.87 -7.21
CA HIS A 132 -23.84 10.77 -8.63
C HIS A 132 -23.81 9.33 -9.13
N PHE A 133 -24.80 8.96 -9.93
CA PHE A 133 -24.85 7.72 -10.69
C PHE A 133 -24.73 8.07 -12.18
N VAL A 134 -23.57 7.86 -12.76
CA VAL A 134 -23.27 8.22 -14.15
C VAL A 134 -23.42 6.99 -15.03
N VAL A 135 -24.37 7.02 -15.96
CA VAL A 135 -24.60 5.97 -16.94
C VAL A 135 -23.71 6.23 -18.15
N LYS A 136 -22.98 5.19 -18.56
CA LYS A 136 -21.95 5.28 -19.59
C LYS A 136 -22.04 4.14 -20.58
N ASP A 137 -21.55 4.39 -21.78
CA ASP A 137 -21.28 3.35 -22.77
C ASP A 137 -19.80 2.92 -22.74
N SER A 138 -19.53 1.62 -22.93
CA SER A 138 -18.20 1.04 -22.86
C SER A 138 -17.56 0.80 -24.23
N ASP A 139 -17.11 1.87 -24.90
CA ASP A 139 -16.41 1.73 -26.18
C ASP A 139 -14.92 1.35 -26.01
N ILE A 140 -14.37 0.78 -27.09
CA ILE A 140 -12.93 0.42 -27.22
C ILE A 140 -12.04 1.68 -27.12
N ILE A 141 -12.53 2.85 -27.56
CA ILE A 141 -11.81 4.14 -27.58
C ILE A 141 -12.53 5.15 -26.65
N GLY A 142 -12.37 4.97 -25.33
CA GLY A 142 -12.97 5.85 -24.32
C GLY A 142 -14.40 5.45 -23.95
N SER A 143 -14.90 5.84 -22.77
CA SER A 143 -16.32 5.64 -22.43
C SER A 143 -17.09 6.95 -22.55
N GLN A 144 -18.26 6.89 -23.18
CA GLN A 144 -19.11 8.05 -23.41
C GLN A 144 -20.16 8.16 -22.30
N ILE A 145 -20.35 9.36 -21.75
CA ILE A 145 -21.40 9.62 -20.76
C ILE A 145 -22.75 9.71 -21.49
N MET A 146 -23.70 8.84 -21.14
CA MET A 146 -25.08 8.92 -21.63
C MET A 146 -25.89 9.93 -20.83
N GLY A 147 -25.66 9.98 -19.52
CA GLY A 147 -26.30 10.90 -18.60
C GLY A 147 -26.03 10.52 -17.14
N ALA A 148 -26.62 11.26 -16.19
CA ALA A 148 -26.42 11.03 -14.77
C ALA A 148 -27.70 11.23 -13.95
N VAL A 149 -27.72 10.61 -12.78
CA VAL A 149 -28.70 10.83 -11.70
C VAL A 149 -27.92 11.36 -10.49
N GLY A 150 -28.37 12.46 -9.91
CA GLY A 150 -27.85 13.01 -8.66
C GLY A 150 -28.83 12.75 -7.51
N ILE A 151 -28.33 12.25 -6.39
CA ILE A 151 -29.10 12.07 -5.15
C ILE A 151 -28.55 13.06 -4.11
N PRO A 152 -29.35 14.04 -3.64
CA PRO A 152 -28.92 15.01 -2.65
C PRO A 152 -28.50 14.35 -1.33
N THR A 153 -27.34 14.75 -0.80
CA THR A 153 -26.82 14.20 0.46
C THR A 153 -27.66 14.60 1.67
N GLU A 154 -28.28 15.78 1.66
CA GLU A 154 -29.23 16.21 2.70
C GLU A 154 -30.41 15.23 2.88
N GLN A 155 -30.87 14.60 1.81
CA GLN A 155 -31.93 13.58 1.87
C GLN A 155 -31.41 12.28 2.49
N LEU A 156 -30.16 11.90 2.16
CA LEU A 156 -29.50 10.71 2.71
C LEU A 156 -29.24 10.85 4.22
N CYS A 157 -28.92 12.06 4.71
CA CYS A 157 -28.68 12.33 6.12
C CYS A 157 -29.91 12.04 7.02
N SER A 158 -31.11 11.97 6.47
CA SER A 158 -32.31 11.51 7.22
C SER A 158 -32.23 10.03 7.64
N GLY A 159 -31.35 9.25 7.01
CA GLY A 159 -31.18 7.80 7.24
C GLY A 159 -32.22 6.92 6.55
N ASN A 160 -33.21 7.52 5.86
CA ASN A 160 -34.20 6.80 5.09
C ASN A 160 -33.58 6.19 3.83
N ARG A 161 -34.10 5.01 3.43
CA ARG A 161 -33.76 4.42 2.13
C ARG A 161 -34.46 5.20 1.03
N ILE A 162 -33.68 5.73 0.09
CA ILE A 162 -34.17 6.35 -1.14
C ILE A 162 -34.22 5.27 -2.22
N GLU A 163 -35.38 5.04 -2.81
CA GLU A 163 -35.57 3.98 -3.81
C GLU A 163 -36.61 4.39 -4.84
N GLY A 164 -36.33 4.09 -6.11
CA GLY A 164 -37.27 4.41 -7.18
C GLY A 164 -36.69 4.36 -8.59
N LEU A 165 -37.41 5.00 -9.51
CA LEU A 165 -37.02 5.23 -10.89
C LEU A 165 -36.67 6.70 -11.06
N PHE A 166 -35.43 6.97 -11.48
CA PHE A 166 -34.91 8.32 -11.62
C PHE A 166 -34.65 8.63 -13.09
N PRO A 167 -35.06 9.81 -13.61
CA PRO A 167 -34.75 10.20 -14.98
C PRO A 167 -33.24 10.38 -15.16
N ILE A 168 -32.69 9.84 -16.24
CA ILE A 168 -31.26 9.97 -16.56
C ILE A 168 -31.06 11.31 -17.28
N LEU A 169 -30.41 12.27 -16.65
CA LEU A 169 -30.28 13.64 -17.16
C LEU A 169 -29.01 13.81 -18.01
N ASN A 170 -29.10 14.60 -19.07
CA ASN A 170 -27.97 15.02 -19.91
C ASN A 170 -27.46 16.42 -19.53
N SER A 171 -26.50 16.94 -20.31
CA SER A 171 -25.91 18.26 -20.09
C SER A 171 -26.88 19.45 -20.16
N SER A 172 -28.08 19.27 -20.71
CA SER A 172 -29.14 20.28 -20.76
C SER A 172 -30.11 20.21 -19.58
N GLY A 173 -29.88 19.31 -18.62
CA GLY A 173 -30.79 19.07 -17.49
C GLY A 173 -32.09 18.34 -17.89
N LYS A 174 -32.15 17.80 -19.11
CA LYS A 174 -33.30 17.06 -19.65
C LYS A 174 -33.00 15.56 -19.70
N PRO A 175 -34.02 14.68 -19.72
CA PRO A 175 -33.80 13.25 -19.95
C PRO A 175 -32.97 12.98 -21.21
N CYS A 176 -31.97 12.10 -21.13
CA CYS A 176 -31.06 11.81 -22.23
C CYS A 176 -31.76 11.17 -23.45
N LYS A 177 -32.85 10.45 -23.20
CA LYS A 177 -33.80 9.95 -24.20
C LYS A 177 -35.18 9.91 -23.52
N ALA A 178 -36.25 10.06 -24.31
CA ALA A 178 -37.61 9.98 -23.78
C ALA A 178 -37.84 8.63 -23.08
N GLY A 179 -38.24 8.66 -21.81
CA GLY A 179 -38.45 7.47 -20.99
C GLY A 179 -37.17 6.81 -20.45
N ALA A 180 -36.00 7.44 -20.62
CA ALA A 180 -34.74 6.93 -20.08
C ALA A 180 -34.67 7.11 -18.56
N VAL A 181 -34.64 6.00 -17.83
CA VAL A 181 -34.66 5.97 -16.37
C VAL A 181 -33.67 4.97 -15.81
N LEU A 182 -33.15 5.25 -14.61
CA LEU A 182 -32.31 4.37 -13.82
C LEU A 182 -33.09 3.96 -12.55
N SER A 183 -33.22 2.66 -12.31
CA SER A 183 -33.76 2.10 -11.08
C SER A 183 -32.63 1.84 -10.09
N LEU A 184 -32.72 2.46 -8.91
CA LEU A 184 -31.72 2.30 -7.86
C LEU A 184 -32.34 2.41 -6.47
N SER A 185 -31.60 1.91 -5.47
CA SER A 185 -31.82 2.15 -4.05
C SER A 185 -30.51 2.61 -3.41
N ILE A 186 -30.59 3.57 -2.49
CA ILE A 186 -29.44 4.05 -1.72
C ILE A 186 -29.88 4.39 -0.30
N GLN A 187 -29.08 3.98 0.69
CA GLN A 187 -29.26 4.33 2.08
C GLN A 187 -27.92 4.70 2.70
N TYR A 188 -27.89 5.81 3.44
CA TYR A 188 -26.73 6.19 4.24
C TYR A 188 -26.87 5.65 5.66
N ILE A 189 -25.83 4.97 6.13
CA ILE A 189 -25.71 4.45 7.49
C ILE A 189 -24.55 5.21 8.15
N PRO A 190 -24.83 6.16 9.05
CA PRO A 190 -23.80 6.96 9.69
C PRO A 190 -23.00 6.13 10.70
N MET A 191 -21.77 6.56 10.98
CA MET A 191 -20.83 5.83 11.86
C MET A 191 -21.41 5.44 13.22
N GLU A 192 -22.24 6.29 13.83
CA GLU A 192 -22.82 6.05 15.16
C GLU A 192 -23.80 4.87 15.19
N ARG A 193 -24.35 4.48 14.03
CA ARG A 193 -25.25 3.33 13.91
C ARG A 193 -24.52 2.03 13.57
N MET A 194 -23.22 2.09 13.30
CA MET A 194 -22.42 0.96 12.89
C MET A 194 -21.85 0.20 14.10
N ARG A 195 -22.65 -0.70 14.67
CA ARG A 195 -22.28 -1.52 15.84
C ARG A 195 -20.96 -2.28 15.66
N LEU A 196 -20.63 -2.67 14.43
CA LEU A 196 -19.38 -3.37 14.08
C LEU A 196 -18.11 -2.62 14.54
N TYR A 197 -18.18 -1.29 14.66
CA TYR A 197 -17.04 -0.43 14.97
C TYR A 197 -17.02 0.05 16.44
N GLN A 198 -17.97 -0.38 17.26
CA GLN A 198 -18.14 0.10 18.64
C GLN A 198 -17.46 -0.79 19.69
N MET A 199 -16.99 -1.98 19.31
CA MET A 199 -16.46 -2.99 20.25
C MET A 199 -14.96 -3.25 20.13
N GLY A 200 -14.18 -2.29 19.59
CA GLY A 200 -12.76 -2.48 19.33
C GLY A 200 -12.47 -3.18 17.99
N VAL A 201 -11.18 -3.35 17.68
CA VAL A 201 -10.71 -4.08 16.50
C VAL A 201 -10.79 -5.59 16.72
N GLY A 202 -10.74 -6.01 17.99
CA GLY A 202 -10.88 -7.35 18.53
C GLY A 202 -12.34 -7.74 18.75
N PHE A 203 -12.92 -8.23 17.67
CA PHE A 203 -14.08 -9.09 17.62
C PHE A 203 -14.24 -10.10 18.78
N GLY A 204 -15.43 -10.16 19.38
CA GLY A 204 -15.83 -11.27 20.26
C GLY A 204 -15.90 -12.63 19.53
N ASN A 205 -16.42 -13.66 20.19
CA ASN A 205 -16.48 -15.04 19.65
C ASN A 205 -17.07 -15.16 18.22
N ASP A 206 -17.92 -14.21 17.82
CA ASP A 206 -18.57 -14.13 16.50
C ASP A 206 -17.78 -13.32 15.44
N CYS A 207 -16.47 -13.13 15.63
CA CYS A 207 -15.58 -12.50 14.68
C CYS A 207 -15.64 -13.07 13.26
N VAL A 208 -15.93 -12.22 12.27
CA VAL A 208 -15.89 -12.59 10.84
C VAL A 208 -14.73 -11.97 10.05
N GLY A 209 -13.81 -11.23 10.71
CA GLY A 209 -12.75 -10.50 10.01
C GLY A 209 -13.25 -9.27 9.25
N VAL A 210 -12.49 -8.78 8.28
CA VAL A 210 -13.02 -7.88 7.25
C VAL A 210 -14.00 -8.71 6.41
N PRO A 211 -15.29 -8.36 6.40
CA PRO A 211 -16.31 -9.20 5.77
C PRO A 211 -16.12 -9.23 4.25
N GLY A 212 -16.49 -10.36 3.64
CA GLY A 212 -16.62 -10.53 2.20
C GLY A 212 -15.33 -10.41 1.39
N THR A 213 -14.13 -10.36 1.99
CA THR A 213 -12.87 -10.31 1.22
C THR A 213 -12.55 -11.63 0.54
N TYR A 214 -11.67 -11.59 -0.46
CA TYR A 214 -11.27 -12.77 -1.24
C TYR A 214 -10.72 -13.91 -0.38
N PHE A 215 -9.86 -13.59 0.60
CA PHE A 215 -9.42 -14.54 1.61
C PHE A 215 -10.19 -14.29 2.92
N PRO A 216 -10.77 -15.34 3.54
CA PRO A 216 -11.48 -15.21 4.79
C PRO A 216 -10.51 -15.08 5.98
N LEU A 217 -11.03 -14.70 7.14
CA LEU A 217 -10.29 -14.83 8.39
C LEU A 217 -10.01 -16.31 8.67
N ARG A 218 -8.75 -16.63 8.94
CA ARG A 218 -8.30 -17.95 9.36
C ARG A 218 -8.09 -17.97 10.86
N LYS A 219 -8.72 -18.92 11.54
CA LYS A 219 -8.59 -19.12 12.98
C LYS A 219 -7.46 -20.11 13.27
N GLY A 220 -6.67 -19.78 14.29
CA GLY A 220 -5.58 -20.62 14.77
C GLY A 220 -4.24 -20.40 14.08
N GLY A 221 -3.19 -20.92 14.72
CA GLY A 221 -1.81 -20.74 14.31
C GLY A 221 -1.08 -19.69 15.16
N ARG A 222 0.06 -19.23 14.66
CA ARG A 222 0.95 -18.29 15.32
C ARG A 222 1.46 -17.25 14.33
N VAL A 223 1.72 -16.06 14.85
CA VAL A 223 2.41 -15.00 14.12
C VAL A 223 3.68 -14.65 14.89
N THR A 224 4.79 -14.54 14.17
CA THR A 224 6.01 -13.88 14.68
C THR A 224 6.09 -12.52 14.01
N LEU A 225 6.18 -11.46 14.81
CA LEU A 225 6.36 -10.09 14.34
C LEU A 225 7.85 -9.77 14.36
N TYR A 226 8.34 -9.19 13.26
CA TYR A 226 9.74 -8.79 13.11
C TYR A 226 9.84 -7.28 12.95
N GLN A 227 10.64 -6.69 13.81
CA GLN A 227 11.20 -5.36 13.61
C GLN A 227 12.60 -5.55 13.00
N ASP A 228 12.86 -4.86 11.90
CA ASP A 228 14.06 -5.00 11.09
C ASP A 228 14.32 -6.41 10.53
N ALA A 229 15.44 -6.53 9.79
CA ALA A 229 15.96 -7.81 9.33
C ALA A 229 16.52 -8.66 10.50
N HIS A 230 17.02 -8.01 11.55
CA HIS A 230 17.68 -8.68 12.67
C HIS A 230 17.59 -7.88 13.98
N VAL A 231 17.31 -8.55 15.09
CA VAL A 231 17.44 -7.98 16.44
C VAL A 231 18.44 -8.81 17.23
N ASP A 232 19.50 -8.17 17.70
CA ASP A 232 20.49 -8.79 18.58
C ASP A 232 19.86 -9.10 19.96
N ASP A 233 20.24 -10.22 20.57
CA ASP A 233 19.77 -10.54 21.92
C ASP A 233 20.34 -9.54 22.94
N GLY A 234 19.47 -9.01 23.80
CA GLY A 234 19.86 -8.12 24.90
C GLY A 234 20.14 -6.66 24.51
N THR A 235 19.95 -6.26 23.24
CA THR A 235 20.13 -4.84 22.85
C THR A 235 18.94 -3.95 23.15
N LEU A 236 17.76 -4.53 23.34
CA LEU A 236 16.55 -3.82 23.70
C LEU A 236 16.07 -4.24 25.10
N PRO A 237 15.40 -3.34 25.85
CA PRO A 237 14.88 -3.64 27.18
C PRO A 237 13.85 -4.78 27.14
N SER A 238 13.74 -5.48 28.25
CA SER A 238 12.78 -6.57 28.39
C SER A 238 11.35 -6.04 28.58
N VAL A 239 10.41 -6.58 27.79
CA VAL A 239 8.97 -6.29 27.91
C VAL A 239 8.26 -7.53 28.46
N HIS A 240 7.43 -7.34 29.48
CA HIS A 240 6.64 -8.41 30.08
C HIS A 240 5.22 -8.41 29.52
N LEU A 241 4.80 -9.58 29.05
CA LEU A 241 3.46 -9.87 28.57
C LEU A 241 2.59 -10.39 29.71
N ASP A 242 1.32 -10.67 29.40
CA ASP A 242 0.44 -11.41 30.30
C ASP A 242 1.08 -12.73 30.77
N SER A 243 0.70 -13.16 31.98
CA SER A 243 1.25 -14.37 32.63
C SER A 243 2.76 -14.36 32.88
N GLY A 244 3.41 -13.18 32.84
CA GLY A 244 4.84 -13.03 33.12
C GLY A 244 5.76 -13.52 31.99
N ILE A 245 5.22 -13.77 30.80
CA ILE A 245 6.00 -14.18 29.63
C ILE A 245 6.84 -12.99 29.16
N GLN A 246 8.14 -13.20 28.92
CA GLN A 246 9.00 -12.17 28.34
C GLN A 246 8.81 -12.13 26.81
N TYR A 247 8.60 -10.94 26.25
CA TYR A 247 8.56 -10.75 24.81
C TYR A 247 9.90 -11.14 24.17
N ARG A 248 9.84 -11.92 23.08
CA ARG A 248 11.02 -12.37 22.35
C ARG A 248 11.11 -11.66 21.01
N HIS A 249 12.21 -10.94 20.80
CA HIS A 249 12.49 -10.28 19.53
C HIS A 249 12.77 -11.33 18.44
N GLY A 250 12.05 -11.21 17.32
CA GLY A 250 12.27 -12.09 16.18
C GLY A 250 13.53 -11.71 15.38
N LYS A 251 14.11 -12.67 14.66
CA LYS A 251 15.30 -12.49 13.82
C LYS A 251 14.95 -12.80 12.37
N CYS A 252 14.31 -11.86 11.70
CA CYS A 252 13.60 -12.07 10.42
C CYS A 252 14.41 -12.86 9.38
N TRP A 253 15.60 -12.37 9.03
CA TRP A 253 16.40 -13.00 7.97
C TRP A 253 17.04 -14.32 8.42
N GLU A 254 17.34 -14.50 9.70
CA GLU A 254 17.80 -15.79 10.23
C GLU A 254 16.68 -16.83 10.17
N ASP A 255 15.48 -16.47 10.63
CA ASP A 255 14.29 -17.33 10.56
C ASP A 255 13.96 -17.72 9.10
N MET A 256 14.10 -16.79 8.14
CA MET A 256 13.94 -17.09 6.72
C MET A 256 15.03 -18.04 6.20
N ALA A 257 16.30 -17.80 6.55
CA ALA A 257 17.41 -18.66 6.15
C ALA A 257 17.21 -20.09 6.66
N ASP A 258 16.83 -20.24 7.92
CA ASP A 258 16.58 -21.53 8.55
C ASP A 258 15.37 -22.23 7.94
N ALA A 259 14.29 -21.49 7.67
CA ALA A 259 13.11 -22.02 7.00
C ALA A 259 13.45 -22.53 5.58
N ILE A 260 14.26 -21.78 4.81
CA ILE A 260 14.74 -22.19 3.48
C ILE A 260 15.64 -23.44 3.58
N ARG A 261 16.57 -23.49 4.53
CA ARG A 261 17.45 -24.65 4.76
C ARG A 261 16.67 -25.91 5.08
N GLN A 262 15.64 -25.78 5.92
CA GLN A 262 14.82 -26.89 6.38
C GLN A 262 13.74 -27.34 5.39
N ALA A 263 13.46 -26.54 4.34
CA ALA A 263 12.49 -26.88 3.31
C ALA A 263 12.84 -28.20 2.62
N ARG A 264 11.84 -29.04 2.35
CA ARG A 264 12.01 -30.35 1.69
C ARG A 264 11.21 -30.48 0.40
N ARG A 265 10.21 -29.61 0.17
CA ARG A 265 9.28 -29.74 -0.95
C ARG A 265 9.23 -28.49 -1.80
N LEU A 266 9.02 -27.31 -1.22
CA LEU A 266 8.88 -26.05 -1.95
C LEU A 266 9.53 -24.86 -1.26
N ILE A 267 10.07 -23.95 -2.08
CA ILE A 267 10.49 -22.60 -1.71
C ILE A 267 9.98 -21.65 -2.78
N TYR A 268 8.93 -20.87 -2.47
CA TYR A 268 8.34 -19.89 -3.39
C TYR A 268 8.62 -18.48 -2.88
N ILE A 269 9.19 -17.62 -3.73
CA ILE A 269 9.61 -16.27 -3.35
C ILE A 269 9.01 -15.24 -4.31
N THR A 270 8.41 -14.19 -3.77
CA THR A 270 8.10 -12.96 -4.53
C THR A 270 8.91 -11.80 -4.00
N GLY A 271 9.37 -10.94 -4.90
CA GLY A 271 10.00 -9.68 -4.50
C GLY A 271 9.79 -8.61 -5.57
N TRP A 272 9.77 -7.36 -5.13
CA TRP A 272 9.98 -6.22 -6.02
C TRP A 272 11.42 -6.26 -6.55
N SER A 273 12.36 -6.65 -5.69
CA SER A 273 13.73 -6.99 -6.07
C SER A 273 14.20 -8.21 -5.28
N VAL A 274 14.95 -9.10 -5.93
CA VAL A 274 15.66 -10.21 -5.28
C VAL A 274 17.11 -10.11 -5.74
N PHE A 275 18.05 -10.02 -4.80
CA PHE A 275 19.47 -9.90 -5.10
C PHE A 275 20.20 -11.15 -4.62
N HIS A 276 20.58 -12.01 -5.57
CA HIS A 276 21.17 -13.31 -5.26
C HIS A 276 22.44 -13.27 -4.37
N PRO A 277 23.31 -12.24 -4.39
CA PRO A 277 24.49 -12.18 -3.50
C PRO A 277 24.17 -11.86 -2.04
N VAL A 278 22.93 -11.47 -1.70
CA VAL A 278 22.61 -11.07 -0.33
C VAL A 278 22.83 -12.22 0.66
N ARG A 279 23.37 -11.90 1.84
CA ARG A 279 23.57 -12.85 2.94
C ARG A 279 22.52 -12.60 4.00
N LEU A 280 21.70 -13.62 4.26
CA LEU A 280 20.62 -13.56 5.26
C LEU A 280 21.15 -13.64 6.69
N VAL A 281 22.20 -14.43 6.92
CA VAL A 281 22.88 -14.56 8.21
C VAL A 281 24.24 -13.86 8.11
N ARG A 282 24.50 -12.91 9.01
CA ARG A 282 25.73 -12.09 9.02
C ARG A 282 26.53 -12.16 10.32
N ARG A 283 26.13 -13.01 11.26
CA ARG A 283 26.84 -13.18 12.53
C ARG A 283 28.31 -13.52 12.30
N ASN A 284 29.19 -12.85 13.05
CA ASN A 284 30.64 -13.03 13.02
C ASN A 284 31.28 -12.88 11.62
N ASN A 285 30.54 -12.34 10.66
CA ASN A 285 30.93 -12.28 9.26
C ASN A 285 31.30 -13.65 8.63
N ASP A 286 30.79 -14.77 9.17
CA ASP A 286 31.20 -16.13 8.80
C ASP A 286 30.86 -16.43 7.32
N PRO A 287 31.85 -16.49 6.41
CA PRO A 287 31.60 -16.66 4.97
C PRO A 287 30.98 -18.02 4.62
N THR A 288 30.98 -19.00 5.54
CA THR A 288 30.40 -20.32 5.30
C THR A 288 28.86 -20.32 5.25
N GLU A 289 28.22 -19.27 5.77
CA GLU A 289 26.76 -19.10 5.73
C GLU A 289 26.18 -18.95 4.31
N GLY A 290 27.03 -18.62 3.32
CA GLY A 290 26.69 -18.55 1.91
C GLY A 290 25.79 -17.37 1.50
N THR A 291 25.55 -17.24 0.20
CA THR A 291 24.60 -16.26 -0.36
C THR A 291 23.20 -16.87 -0.49
N LEU A 292 22.15 -16.03 -0.58
CA LEU A 292 20.80 -16.46 -0.90
C LEU A 292 20.77 -17.28 -2.21
N GLY A 293 21.50 -16.81 -3.22
CA GLY A 293 21.59 -17.47 -4.52
C GLY A 293 22.10 -18.90 -4.42
N ASP A 294 23.19 -19.10 -3.68
CA ASP A 294 23.79 -20.42 -3.50
C ASP A 294 22.91 -21.33 -2.66
N LEU A 295 22.31 -20.80 -1.58
CA LEU A 295 21.36 -21.55 -0.76
C LEU A 295 20.19 -22.08 -1.61
N LEU A 296 19.59 -21.24 -2.46
CA LEU A 296 18.50 -21.65 -3.34
C LEU A 296 18.93 -22.69 -4.39
N LYS A 297 20.17 -22.59 -4.92
CA LYS A 297 20.73 -23.60 -5.82
C LYS A 297 20.89 -24.95 -5.13
N VAL A 298 21.46 -24.96 -3.92
CA VAL A 298 21.66 -26.19 -3.12
C VAL A 298 20.31 -26.86 -2.86
N LYS A 299 19.32 -26.13 -2.34
CA LYS A 299 17.98 -26.68 -2.09
C LYS A 299 17.34 -27.22 -3.35
N SER A 300 17.52 -26.53 -4.48
CA SER A 300 16.99 -27.00 -5.76
C SER A 300 17.68 -28.28 -6.26
N GLN A 301 18.97 -28.46 -5.99
CA GLN A 301 19.73 -29.69 -6.30
C GLN A 301 19.33 -30.86 -5.40
N GLU A 302 18.92 -30.59 -4.16
CA GLU A 302 18.33 -31.59 -3.24
C GLU A 302 16.92 -32.03 -3.64
N GLY A 303 16.35 -31.45 -4.70
CA GLY A 303 15.02 -31.80 -5.21
C GLY A 303 13.88 -30.92 -4.69
N VAL A 304 14.18 -29.86 -3.93
CA VAL A 304 13.17 -28.87 -3.51
C VAL A 304 12.74 -28.03 -4.72
N ARG A 305 11.43 -27.82 -4.88
CA ARG A 305 10.89 -26.96 -5.94
C ARG A 305 11.09 -25.50 -5.58
N VAL A 306 12.05 -24.84 -6.24
CA VAL A 306 12.34 -23.41 -6.01
C VAL A 306 11.78 -22.55 -7.14
N LEU A 307 10.82 -21.69 -6.83
CA LEU A 307 10.18 -20.77 -7.76
C LEU A 307 10.34 -19.33 -7.28
N VAL A 308 10.87 -18.45 -8.14
CA VAL A 308 11.10 -17.04 -7.81
C VAL A 308 10.35 -16.17 -8.83
N LEU A 309 9.44 -15.34 -8.33
CA LEU A 309 8.65 -14.40 -9.12
C LEU A 309 9.09 -12.96 -8.79
N VAL A 310 9.90 -12.38 -9.67
CA VAL A 310 10.46 -11.02 -9.49
C VAL A 310 9.77 -10.05 -10.44
N TRP A 311 9.59 -8.80 -10.04
CA TRP A 311 9.14 -7.76 -10.96
C TRP A 311 10.12 -7.59 -12.14
N ASP A 312 9.60 -7.46 -13.37
CA ASP A 312 10.38 -7.15 -14.58
C ASP A 312 10.50 -5.63 -14.70
N ASP A 313 11.66 -5.07 -14.36
CA ASP A 313 11.92 -3.64 -14.49
C ASP A 313 12.10 -3.31 -15.99
N PRO A 314 11.16 -2.55 -16.60
CA PRO A 314 11.21 -2.27 -18.03
C PRO A 314 12.47 -1.51 -18.47
N THR A 315 13.21 -0.90 -17.53
CA THR A 315 14.44 -0.13 -17.77
C THR A 315 15.74 -0.94 -17.62
N SER A 316 15.68 -2.16 -17.08
CA SER A 316 16.84 -3.06 -16.88
C SER A 316 17.33 -3.78 -18.15
N ARG A 317 16.93 -3.34 -19.35
CA ARG A 317 17.20 -4.05 -20.61
C ARG A 317 18.57 -3.74 -21.20
N SER A 318 19.27 -4.78 -21.65
CA SER A 318 20.46 -4.61 -22.48
C SER A 318 20.08 -4.15 -23.89
N LEU A 319 20.49 -2.93 -24.26
CA LEU A 319 20.51 -2.47 -25.64
C LEU A 319 21.95 -2.58 -26.18
N LEU A 320 22.11 -3.31 -27.30
CA LEU A 320 23.36 -3.35 -28.09
C LEU A 320 24.63 -3.72 -27.30
N GLY A 321 24.52 -4.65 -26.34
CA GLY A 321 25.68 -5.16 -25.58
C GLY A 321 26.15 -4.28 -24.43
N PHE A 322 25.53 -3.11 -24.22
CA PHE A 322 25.73 -2.31 -23.01
C PHE A 322 24.71 -2.72 -21.94
N LYS A 323 25.19 -2.90 -20.71
CA LYS A 323 24.38 -3.23 -19.52
C LYS A 323 23.91 -1.92 -18.89
N THR A 324 22.61 -1.72 -18.75
CA THR A 324 22.05 -0.66 -17.90
C THR A 324 21.61 -1.31 -16.58
N GLN A 325 22.08 -0.77 -15.43
CA GLN A 325 21.32 -0.93 -14.18
C GLN A 325 19.98 -0.21 -14.40
N GLY A 326 18.87 -0.86 -14.05
CA GLY A 326 17.54 -0.25 -14.16
C GLY A 326 17.49 1.08 -13.41
N VAL A 327 16.70 2.03 -13.91
CA VAL A 327 16.51 3.37 -13.30
C VAL A 327 15.92 3.27 -11.89
N MET A 328 15.29 2.15 -11.57
CA MET A 328 14.69 1.85 -10.27
C MET A 328 15.60 1.02 -9.35
N ASN A 329 16.88 0.84 -9.67
CA ASN A 329 17.87 0.10 -8.85
C ASN A 329 17.45 -1.34 -8.48
N THR A 330 16.77 -2.05 -9.39
CA THR A 330 16.44 -3.48 -9.22
C THR A 330 17.54 -4.40 -9.75
N SER A 331 17.56 -5.67 -9.29
CA SER A 331 18.54 -6.69 -9.69
C SER A 331 17.90 -7.89 -10.40
N ASP A 332 16.75 -7.68 -11.02
CA ASP A 332 15.87 -8.69 -11.60
C ASP A 332 16.55 -9.53 -12.71
N GLU A 333 17.11 -8.88 -13.73
CA GLU A 333 17.79 -9.53 -14.86
C GLU A 333 19.10 -10.23 -14.44
N GLU A 334 19.84 -9.66 -13.48
CA GLU A 334 21.05 -10.28 -12.91
C GLU A 334 20.72 -11.58 -12.18
N THR A 335 19.72 -11.54 -11.29
CA THR A 335 19.24 -12.71 -10.56
C THR A 335 18.73 -13.79 -11.50
N ARG A 336 17.96 -13.44 -12.54
CA ARG A 336 17.52 -14.41 -13.55
C ARG A 336 18.70 -15.09 -14.25
N ARG A 337 19.74 -14.34 -14.62
CA ARG A 337 20.94 -14.89 -15.29
C ARG A 337 21.70 -15.85 -14.38
N PHE A 338 21.84 -15.52 -13.10
CA PHE A 338 22.52 -16.36 -12.12
C PHE A 338 21.90 -17.77 -12.01
N PHE A 339 20.58 -17.88 -12.15
CA PHE A 339 19.84 -19.15 -12.05
C PHE A 339 19.63 -19.88 -13.39
N LYS A 340 20.01 -19.30 -14.53
CA LYS A 340 19.71 -19.81 -15.89
C LYS A 340 20.09 -21.29 -16.13
N HIS A 341 21.15 -21.77 -15.47
CA HIS A 341 21.66 -23.14 -15.59
C HIS A 341 21.45 -23.98 -14.32
N SER A 342 20.46 -23.61 -13.50
CA SER A 342 20.05 -24.34 -12.30
C SER A 342 18.61 -24.82 -12.41
N SER A 343 18.19 -25.67 -11.49
CA SER A 343 16.79 -26.12 -11.37
C SER A 343 15.85 -25.08 -10.74
N VAL A 344 16.40 -23.94 -10.27
CA VAL A 344 15.62 -22.80 -9.77
C VAL A 344 14.93 -22.12 -10.96
N GLN A 345 13.61 -21.94 -10.86
CA GLN A 345 12.84 -21.28 -11.91
C GLN A 345 12.57 -19.82 -11.53
N VAL A 346 13.08 -18.90 -12.35
CA VAL A 346 12.86 -17.46 -12.17
C VAL A 346 11.97 -16.94 -13.28
N LEU A 347 10.86 -16.32 -12.91
CA LEU A 347 10.00 -15.57 -13.80
C LEU A 347 10.12 -14.07 -13.52
N LEU A 348 10.47 -13.31 -14.56
CA LEU A 348 10.32 -11.86 -14.57
C LEU A 348 8.88 -11.53 -14.93
N CYS A 349 8.21 -10.84 -14.03
CA CYS A 349 6.79 -10.54 -14.11
C CYS A 349 6.59 -9.05 -14.39
N PRO A 350 6.31 -8.65 -15.65
CA PRO A 350 5.98 -7.27 -15.95
C PRO A 350 4.59 -6.94 -15.45
N ARG A 351 4.43 -5.76 -14.86
CA ARG A 351 3.11 -5.19 -14.63
C ARG A 351 2.50 -4.83 -15.99
N SER A 352 1.24 -5.18 -16.23
CA SER A 352 0.62 -5.01 -17.56
C SER A 352 -0.83 -4.54 -17.40
N GLY A 353 -1.23 -3.53 -18.18
CA GLY A 353 -2.62 -3.09 -18.21
C GLY A 353 -3.55 -4.18 -18.76
N GLY A 354 -4.71 -4.36 -18.15
CA GLY A 354 -5.73 -5.32 -18.60
C GLY A 354 -6.19 -5.08 -20.05
N LYS A 355 -6.79 -6.09 -20.68
CA LYS A 355 -7.23 -6.03 -22.09
C LYS A 355 -8.18 -4.85 -22.38
N GLY A 356 -8.94 -4.37 -21.40
CA GLY A 356 -9.85 -3.22 -21.53
C GLY A 356 -9.32 -1.86 -21.08
N HIS A 357 -8.05 -1.74 -20.70
CA HIS A 357 -7.42 -0.44 -20.49
C HIS A 357 -7.20 0.27 -21.83
N SER A 358 -7.32 1.61 -21.84
CA SER A 358 -6.95 2.44 -22.99
C SER A 358 -5.47 2.26 -23.33
N PHE A 359 -5.05 2.57 -24.55
CA PHE A 359 -3.64 2.47 -24.95
C PHE A 359 -2.73 3.26 -24.00
N ILE A 360 -3.13 4.47 -23.62
CA ILE A 360 -2.43 5.32 -22.65
C ILE A 360 -2.33 4.62 -21.30
N LYS A 361 -3.45 4.07 -20.77
CA LYS A 361 -3.44 3.39 -19.47
C LYS A 361 -2.64 2.08 -19.49
N LYS A 362 -2.58 1.37 -20.63
CA LYS A 362 -1.69 0.20 -20.80
C LYS A 362 -0.22 0.60 -20.80
N SER A 363 0.13 1.67 -21.49
CA SER A 363 1.49 2.23 -21.51
C SER A 363 1.91 2.67 -20.11
N GLU A 364 1.03 3.36 -19.39
CA GLU A 364 1.25 3.81 -18.01
C GLU A 364 1.50 2.63 -17.06
N VAL A 365 0.59 1.65 -17.04
CA VAL A 365 0.71 0.47 -16.17
C VAL A 365 1.97 -0.34 -16.46
N GLY A 366 2.36 -0.45 -17.74
CA GLY A 366 3.55 -1.19 -18.15
C GLY A 366 4.88 -0.46 -17.90
N THR A 367 4.85 0.83 -17.58
CA THR A 367 6.06 1.66 -17.43
C THR A 367 6.27 2.14 -15.99
N ILE A 368 5.19 2.33 -15.22
CA ILE A 368 5.23 3.05 -13.93
C ILE A 368 4.93 2.16 -12.73
N TYR A 369 4.02 1.19 -12.87
CA TYR A 369 3.55 0.38 -11.77
C TYR A 369 4.32 -0.93 -11.65
N THR A 370 4.37 -1.47 -10.43
CA THR A 370 5.26 -2.57 -10.08
C THR A 370 4.51 -3.77 -9.50
N HIS A 371 5.21 -4.90 -9.40
CA HIS A 371 4.80 -5.96 -8.49
C HIS A 371 5.57 -5.79 -7.18
N HIS A 372 4.88 -5.34 -6.12
CA HIS A 372 5.53 -4.87 -4.91
C HIS A 372 5.40 -5.82 -3.70
N GLN A 373 4.78 -6.99 -3.89
CA GLN A 373 4.65 -8.05 -2.88
C GLN A 373 6.02 -8.67 -2.53
N LYS A 374 6.37 -8.70 -1.24
CA LYS A 374 7.51 -9.43 -0.71
C LYS A 374 7.04 -10.62 0.11
N THR A 375 7.32 -11.84 -0.37
CA THR A 375 6.94 -13.07 0.32
C THR A 375 7.99 -14.16 0.19
N VAL A 376 8.12 -14.97 1.24
CA VAL A 376 8.87 -16.24 1.22
C VAL A 376 7.94 -17.32 1.76
N ILE A 377 7.74 -18.40 1.01
CA ILE A 377 6.78 -19.46 1.34
C ILE A 377 7.52 -20.78 1.27
N VAL A 378 7.50 -21.54 2.36
CA VAL A 378 8.20 -22.83 2.44
C VAL A 378 7.33 -23.88 3.12
N ASP A 379 7.63 -25.13 2.85
CA ASP A 379 7.20 -26.22 3.72
C ASP A 379 8.12 -26.33 4.94
N ALA A 380 7.56 -26.37 6.15
CA ALA A 380 8.25 -26.51 7.42
C ALA A 380 7.81 -27.79 8.16
N GLU A 381 8.57 -28.19 9.16
CA GLU A 381 8.25 -29.35 9.99
C GLU A 381 6.94 -29.14 10.79
N ALA A 382 6.13 -30.19 10.88
CA ALA A 382 4.93 -30.26 11.70
C ALA A 382 4.98 -31.52 12.59
N ALA A 383 3.97 -31.70 13.44
CA ALA A 383 3.87 -32.90 14.28
C ALA A 383 3.82 -34.19 13.43
N GLN A 384 4.17 -35.33 14.05
CA GLN A 384 4.05 -36.66 13.45
C GLN A 384 4.87 -36.85 12.15
N ASN A 385 6.05 -36.24 12.06
CA ASN A 385 6.91 -36.27 10.86
C ASN A 385 6.23 -35.75 9.58
N ARG A 386 5.13 -35.01 9.71
CA ARG A 386 4.49 -34.30 8.60
C ARG A 386 5.11 -32.92 8.43
N ARG A 387 4.66 -32.23 7.39
CA ARG A 387 5.07 -30.87 7.05
C ARG A 387 3.86 -29.96 6.94
N LYS A 388 4.06 -28.67 7.09
CA LYS A 388 3.03 -27.64 6.97
C LYS A 388 3.58 -26.46 6.19
N ILE A 389 2.71 -25.59 5.70
CA ILE A 389 3.14 -24.35 5.03
C ILE A 389 3.32 -23.23 6.06
N VAL A 390 4.44 -22.53 5.94
CA VAL A 390 4.72 -21.27 6.62
C VAL A 390 5.05 -20.21 5.58
N ALA A 391 4.65 -18.97 5.86
CA ALA A 391 4.83 -17.86 4.93
C ALA A 391 5.36 -16.62 5.66
N PHE A 392 6.24 -15.87 5.01
CA PHE A 392 6.72 -14.59 5.45
C PHE A 392 6.12 -13.49 4.58
N VAL A 393 5.65 -12.40 5.20
CA VAL A 393 5.00 -11.26 4.53
C VAL A 393 5.39 -9.96 5.24
N GLY A 394 5.75 -8.91 4.49
CA GLY A 394 6.08 -7.60 5.04
C GLY A 394 6.71 -6.64 4.03
N GLY A 395 7.49 -5.68 4.54
CA GLY A 395 8.17 -4.64 3.75
C GLY A 395 9.57 -5.01 3.26
N LEU A 396 10.25 -5.96 3.90
CA LEU A 396 11.60 -6.39 3.52
C LEU A 396 11.63 -7.23 2.23
N ASP A 397 12.26 -6.69 1.18
CA ASP A 397 12.73 -7.47 0.03
C ASP A 397 14.03 -8.22 0.39
N LEU A 398 14.26 -9.38 -0.24
CA LEU A 398 15.53 -10.11 -0.14
C LEU A 398 16.58 -9.49 -1.09
N CYS A 399 16.98 -8.25 -0.82
CA CYS A 399 17.90 -7.50 -1.66
C CYS A 399 18.86 -6.60 -0.87
N ASN A 400 19.76 -5.89 -1.58
CA ASN A 400 20.79 -5.06 -0.99
C ASN A 400 20.21 -3.92 -0.14
N GLY A 401 20.86 -3.60 0.98
CA GLY A 401 20.58 -2.44 1.84
C GLY A 401 19.54 -2.69 2.92
N ARG A 402 18.80 -3.81 2.84
CA ARG A 402 17.66 -4.14 3.72
C ARG A 402 18.06 -4.80 5.03
N PHE A 403 19.28 -5.35 5.12
CA PHE A 403 19.76 -5.84 6.40
C PHE A 403 20.09 -4.64 7.28
N ASP A 404 19.50 -4.61 8.46
CA ASP A 404 19.86 -3.69 9.52
C ASP A 404 19.42 -4.28 10.87
N THR A 405 19.74 -3.55 11.93
CA THR A 405 19.36 -3.83 13.32
C THR A 405 18.81 -2.56 13.95
N PRO A 406 18.12 -2.65 15.11
CA PRO A 406 17.61 -1.48 15.84
C PRO A 406 18.66 -0.41 16.23
N LYS A 407 19.96 -0.71 16.10
CA LYS A 407 21.06 0.24 16.29
C LYS A 407 21.25 1.21 15.12
N HIS A 408 20.80 0.85 13.93
CA HIS A 408 20.85 1.65 12.70
C HIS A 408 22.17 2.41 12.44
N PRO A 409 23.32 1.73 12.46
CA PRO A 409 24.62 2.40 12.37
C PRO A 409 24.84 3.09 11.02
N LEU A 410 25.36 4.31 11.06
CA LEU A 410 25.68 5.13 9.88
C LEU A 410 27.06 4.77 9.31
N PHE A 411 28.04 4.59 10.19
CA PHE A 411 29.45 4.48 9.83
C PHE A 411 30.13 3.25 10.44
N ARG A 412 29.76 2.85 11.65
CA ARG A 412 30.47 1.82 12.44
C ARG A 412 30.50 0.42 11.80
N THR A 413 29.57 0.14 10.91
CA THR A 413 29.38 -1.18 10.29
C THR A 413 29.79 -1.24 8.83
N LEU A 414 30.28 -0.12 8.26
CA LEU A 414 30.69 -0.04 6.86
C LEU A 414 31.82 -1.01 6.50
N LYS A 415 32.64 -1.43 7.48
CA LYS A 415 33.73 -2.39 7.30
C LYS A 415 33.41 -3.81 7.78
N THR A 416 32.22 -4.00 8.35
CA THR A 416 31.79 -5.28 8.94
C THR A 416 30.49 -5.74 8.29
N LEU A 417 29.34 -5.51 8.93
CA LEU A 417 28.03 -6.03 8.52
C LEU A 417 27.54 -5.49 7.18
N HIS A 418 27.98 -4.28 6.79
CA HIS A 418 27.53 -3.59 5.57
C HIS A 418 28.62 -3.43 4.51
N LYS A 419 29.78 -4.08 4.67
CA LYS A 419 30.90 -3.97 3.73
C LYS A 419 30.51 -4.29 2.29
N ASP A 420 29.77 -5.38 2.10
CA ASP A 420 29.33 -5.87 0.80
C ASP A 420 27.83 -5.56 0.55
N ASP A 421 27.26 -4.65 1.35
CA ASP A 421 25.82 -4.31 1.38
C ASP A 421 25.60 -2.83 1.71
N PHE A 422 26.47 -1.98 1.17
CA PHE A 422 26.38 -0.54 1.32
C PHE A 422 25.26 0.01 0.44
N HIS A 423 24.37 0.79 1.05
CA HIS A 423 23.23 1.42 0.37
C HIS A 423 23.09 2.88 0.78
N ASN A 424 23.08 3.78 -0.20
CA ASN A 424 22.67 5.18 -0.04
C ASN A 424 22.32 5.77 -1.42
N PRO A 425 21.02 5.95 -1.74
CA PRO A 425 20.58 6.50 -3.01
C PRO A 425 20.29 8.01 -2.97
N ASN A 426 20.50 8.66 -1.83
CA ASN A 426 20.15 10.08 -1.62
C ASN A 426 21.19 11.03 -2.22
N PHE A 427 22.45 10.58 -2.29
CA PHE A 427 23.56 11.27 -2.91
C PHE A 427 24.68 10.26 -3.21
N VAL A 428 25.65 10.67 -4.03
CA VAL A 428 26.79 9.82 -4.39
C VAL A 428 27.73 9.72 -3.19
N THR A 429 27.97 8.51 -2.69
CA THR A 429 28.93 8.20 -1.63
C THR A 429 29.38 6.72 -1.72
N THR A 430 30.34 6.30 -0.90
CA THR A 430 30.94 4.97 -0.92
C THR A 430 30.91 4.32 0.46
N ALA A 431 31.17 3.00 0.52
CA ALA A 431 31.36 2.26 1.77
C ALA A 431 32.63 2.67 2.54
N ASP A 432 33.54 3.45 1.95
CA ASP A 432 34.69 4.03 2.63
C ASP A 432 34.34 5.33 3.36
N ASP A 433 33.42 6.11 2.80
CA ASP A 433 33.08 7.43 3.29
C ASP A 433 31.80 7.41 4.14
N GLY A 434 30.73 6.80 3.65
CA GLY A 434 29.41 6.86 4.26
C GLY A 434 28.76 8.26 4.21
N PRO A 435 27.74 8.51 5.04
CA PRO A 435 26.99 7.50 5.79
C PRO A 435 26.27 6.52 4.85
N ARG A 436 26.05 5.27 5.29
CA ARG A 436 24.98 4.46 4.70
C ARG A 436 23.62 5.06 5.07
N GLU A 437 22.58 4.67 4.36
CA GLU A 437 21.19 4.88 4.80
C GLU A 437 20.75 3.67 5.63
N PRO A 438 20.56 3.79 6.95
CA PRO A 438 19.97 2.73 7.76
C PRO A 438 18.54 2.42 7.32
N TRP A 439 18.09 1.18 7.53
CA TRP A 439 16.84 0.65 7.00
C TRP A 439 15.96 0.11 8.12
N HIS A 440 14.94 0.89 8.51
CA HIS A 440 13.90 0.46 9.45
C HIS A 440 12.71 -0.14 8.70
N ASP A 441 12.30 -1.35 9.06
CA ASP A 441 11.21 -2.03 8.37
C ASP A 441 10.48 -3.07 9.26
N LEU A 442 9.32 -3.52 8.78
CA LEU A 442 8.47 -4.49 9.49
C LEU A 442 8.22 -5.72 8.63
N HIS A 443 8.25 -6.89 9.25
CA HIS A 443 7.93 -8.16 8.60
C HIS A 443 7.18 -9.10 9.54
N SER A 444 6.59 -10.16 9.00
CA SER A 444 5.90 -11.17 9.78
C SER A 444 6.14 -12.57 9.24
N LYS A 445 6.11 -13.58 10.13
CA LYS A 445 5.98 -15.00 9.79
C LYS A 445 4.61 -15.49 10.23
N ILE A 446 3.92 -16.16 9.32
CA ILE A 446 2.61 -16.77 9.51
C ILE A 446 2.83 -18.29 9.56
N ASP A 447 2.51 -18.89 10.70
CA ASP A 447 2.50 -20.34 10.91
C ASP A 447 1.08 -20.78 11.25
N GLY A 448 0.32 -21.20 10.24
CA GLY A 448 -1.09 -21.54 10.39
C GLY A 448 -1.84 -21.51 9.06
N PRO A 449 -3.19 -21.61 9.08
CA PRO A 449 -3.98 -21.75 7.87
C PRO A 449 -3.87 -20.55 6.92
N ALA A 450 -3.62 -19.34 7.45
CA ALA A 450 -3.41 -18.14 6.64
C ALA A 450 -2.15 -18.21 5.74
N ALA A 451 -1.16 -19.06 6.06
CA ALA A 451 0.00 -19.27 5.20
C ALA A 451 -0.39 -19.88 3.84
N TYR A 452 -1.47 -20.67 3.80
CA TYR A 452 -1.99 -21.26 2.56
C TYR A 452 -2.71 -20.22 1.68
N ASP A 453 -3.24 -19.13 2.26
CA ASP A 453 -3.78 -18.02 1.48
C ASP A 453 -2.66 -17.22 0.79
N VAL A 454 -1.51 -17.06 1.47
CA VAL A 454 -0.30 -16.46 0.86
C VAL A 454 0.23 -17.35 -0.27
N LEU A 455 0.23 -18.68 -0.09
CA LEU A 455 0.54 -19.66 -1.13
C LEU A 455 -0.41 -19.56 -2.32
N ALA A 456 -1.72 -19.54 -2.08
CA ALA A 456 -2.72 -19.43 -3.14
C ALA A 456 -2.52 -18.14 -3.96
N ASN A 457 -2.19 -17.02 -3.32
CA ASN A 457 -1.81 -15.79 -4.02
C ASN A 457 -0.58 -15.99 -4.92
N PHE A 458 0.48 -16.67 -4.44
CA PHE A 458 1.65 -16.97 -5.26
C PHE A 458 1.28 -17.82 -6.48
N GLU A 459 0.55 -18.91 -6.27
CA GLU A 459 0.14 -19.85 -7.32
C GLU A 459 -0.71 -19.16 -8.40
N GLU A 460 -1.69 -18.35 -7.97
CA GLU A 460 -2.54 -17.55 -8.86
C GLU A 460 -1.73 -16.59 -9.74
N ARG A 461 -0.70 -15.95 -9.17
CA ARG A 461 0.20 -15.04 -9.90
C ARG A 461 1.14 -15.80 -10.81
N TRP A 462 1.73 -16.91 -10.35
CA TRP A 462 2.62 -17.75 -11.15
C TRP A 462 1.91 -18.25 -12.40
N MET A 463 0.72 -18.84 -12.24
CA MET A 463 -0.10 -19.32 -13.36
C MET A 463 -0.52 -18.22 -14.34
N LYS A 464 -0.55 -16.96 -13.88
CA LYS A 464 -0.82 -15.82 -14.76
C LYS A 464 0.42 -15.40 -15.54
N ALA A 465 1.57 -15.34 -14.86
CA ALA A 465 2.85 -14.93 -15.42
C ALA A 465 3.43 -15.97 -16.41
N SER A 466 3.27 -17.26 -16.14
CA SER A 466 3.83 -18.36 -16.94
C SER A 466 3.11 -18.62 -18.27
N LYS A 467 2.02 -17.91 -18.58
CA LYS A 467 1.22 -18.15 -19.80
C LYS A 467 2.05 -17.95 -21.08
N PRO A 468 2.07 -18.93 -22.01
CA PRO A 468 2.80 -18.80 -23.28
C PRO A 468 2.35 -17.59 -24.09
N ARG A 469 3.32 -16.81 -24.60
CA ARG A 469 3.10 -15.69 -25.52
C ARG A 469 3.54 -16.07 -26.94
N GLY A 470 2.91 -15.46 -27.96
CA GLY A 470 3.28 -15.65 -29.38
C GLY A 470 3.11 -17.08 -29.90
N ILE A 471 4.11 -17.56 -30.66
CA ILE A 471 4.14 -18.87 -31.33
C ILE A 471 4.12 -20.04 -30.32
N GLY A 472 4.47 -19.77 -29.05
CA GLY A 472 4.39 -20.74 -27.95
C GLY A 472 2.97 -21.18 -27.58
N LYS A 473 1.92 -20.51 -28.07
CA LYS A 473 0.52 -20.93 -27.90
C LYS A 473 0.19 -22.28 -28.57
N LEU A 474 0.98 -22.71 -29.55
CA LEU A 474 0.79 -24.00 -30.24
C LEU A 474 1.37 -25.19 -29.47
N LYS A 475 2.14 -24.97 -28.39
CA LYS A 475 2.62 -26.05 -27.52
C LYS A 475 1.68 -26.20 -26.33
N SER A 476 1.04 -27.36 -26.19
CA SER A 476 0.36 -27.70 -24.93
C SER A 476 1.41 -28.05 -23.88
N SER A 477 1.86 -27.06 -23.12
CA SER A 477 2.57 -27.34 -21.87
C SER A 477 1.56 -27.25 -20.73
N SER A 478 1.20 -28.38 -20.14
CA SER A 478 0.79 -28.36 -18.74
C SER A 478 1.97 -27.79 -17.95
N ASP A 479 1.82 -26.60 -17.37
CA ASP A 479 2.83 -26.01 -16.50
C ASP A 479 2.87 -26.82 -15.20
N ASP A 480 3.82 -27.76 -15.09
CA ASP A 480 4.02 -28.65 -13.94
C ASP A 480 5.04 -28.06 -12.94
N SER A 481 5.16 -26.73 -12.92
CA SER A 481 6.06 -26.02 -12.01
C SER A 481 5.55 -26.03 -10.56
N LEU A 482 4.24 -25.86 -10.38
CA LEU A 482 3.58 -25.75 -9.08
C LEU A 482 3.28 -27.12 -8.51
N LEU A 483 3.63 -27.33 -7.24
CA LEU A 483 3.29 -28.57 -6.54
C LEU A 483 1.81 -28.58 -6.14
N ARG A 484 1.15 -29.73 -6.29
CA ARG A 484 -0.24 -29.91 -5.82
C ARG A 484 -0.23 -30.41 -4.39
N ILE A 485 -0.18 -29.50 -3.43
CA ILE A 485 -0.01 -29.83 -2.01
C ILE A 485 -1.11 -30.76 -1.49
N ASP A 486 -2.36 -30.60 -1.93
CA ASP A 486 -3.48 -31.46 -1.53
C ASP A 486 -3.32 -32.93 -1.95
N ARG A 487 -2.36 -33.24 -2.83
CA ARG A 487 -2.04 -34.61 -3.27
C ARG A 487 -0.81 -35.18 -2.58
N MET A 488 -0.17 -34.42 -1.69
CA MET A 488 1.06 -34.81 -0.99
C MET A 488 0.71 -35.21 0.44
N PRO A 489 0.68 -36.52 0.78
CA PRO A 489 0.22 -36.98 2.09
C PRO A 489 1.12 -36.53 3.25
N ASP A 490 2.38 -36.23 2.98
CA ASP A 490 3.35 -35.77 3.98
C ASP A 490 3.22 -34.28 4.31
N ILE A 491 2.48 -33.49 3.52
CA ILE A 491 2.14 -32.10 3.85
C ILE A 491 0.70 -32.05 4.38
N MET A 492 0.47 -31.26 5.44
CA MET A 492 -0.85 -30.98 5.97
C MET A 492 -1.64 -30.12 4.98
N GLY A 493 -2.87 -30.51 4.68
CA GLY A 493 -3.78 -29.68 3.89
C GLY A 493 -4.36 -28.52 4.71
N LEU A 494 -4.99 -27.58 4.03
CA LEU A 494 -5.63 -26.41 4.67
C LEU A 494 -6.70 -26.81 5.70
N SER A 495 -7.49 -27.85 5.43
CA SER A 495 -8.53 -28.34 6.34
C SER A 495 -7.93 -28.85 7.66
N GLU A 496 -6.84 -29.59 7.59
CA GLU A 496 -6.12 -30.09 8.76
C GLU A 496 -5.42 -28.96 9.51
N ALA A 497 -4.77 -28.02 8.80
CA ALA A 497 -4.12 -26.87 9.40
C ALA A 497 -5.12 -25.98 10.16
N SER A 498 -6.37 -25.94 9.70
CA SER A 498 -7.47 -25.18 10.32
C SER A 498 -8.06 -25.84 11.57
N SER A 499 -7.63 -27.06 11.93
CA SER A 499 -8.12 -27.81 13.09
C SER A 499 -7.47 -27.33 14.40
N ALA A 500 -7.50 -26.02 14.65
CA ALA A 500 -6.84 -25.41 15.79
C ALA A 500 -7.54 -25.72 17.13
N ASN A 501 -6.75 -25.82 18.19
CA ASN A 501 -7.24 -25.84 19.56
C ASN A 501 -7.46 -24.38 19.99
N ASP A 502 -8.70 -23.90 19.95
CA ASP A 502 -9.07 -22.52 20.34
C ASP A 502 -8.69 -22.15 21.78
N ASN A 503 -8.25 -23.13 22.58
CA ASN A 503 -7.78 -22.94 23.96
C ASN A 503 -6.28 -22.56 24.08
N ASP A 504 -5.48 -22.51 23.00
CA ASP A 504 -4.10 -22.00 23.09
C ASP A 504 -4.13 -20.47 23.33
N PRO A 505 -3.67 -19.96 24.49
CA PRO A 505 -3.68 -18.52 24.77
C PRO A 505 -2.82 -17.72 23.79
N GLU A 506 -1.78 -18.33 23.22
CA GLU A 506 -0.92 -17.69 22.22
C GLU A 506 -1.43 -17.86 20.78
N SER A 507 -2.65 -18.39 20.59
CA SER A 507 -3.28 -18.54 19.28
C SER A 507 -3.49 -17.20 18.59
N TRP A 508 -3.47 -17.21 17.26
CA TRP A 508 -3.74 -16.06 16.41
C TRP A 508 -4.92 -16.31 15.48
N HIS A 509 -5.62 -15.24 15.13
CA HIS A 509 -6.55 -15.21 14.00
C HIS A 509 -6.01 -14.24 12.97
N VAL A 510 -5.84 -14.70 11.73
CA VAL A 510 -5.12 -13.97 10.68
C VAL A 510 -5.92 -13.96 9.40
N GLN A 511 -5.98 -12.81 8.73
CA GLN A 511 -6.61 -12.64 7.43
C GLN A 511 -5.59 -12.04 6.46
N VAL A 512 -5.54 -12.59 5.24
CA VAL A 512 -4.67 -12.10 4.18
C VAL A 512 -5.43 -11.11 3.29
N PHE A 513 -4.80 -9.98 2.99
CA PHE A 513 -5.34 -8.90 2.19
C PHE A 513 -4.44 -8.59 1.01
N ARG A 514 -5.02 -8.07 -0.08
CA ARG A 514 -4.28 -7.70 -1.28
C ARG A 514 -4.76 -6.39 -1.89
N SER A 515 -3.86 -5.79 -2.66
CA SER A 515 -4.18 -4.85 -3.72
C SER A 515 -3.74 -5.53 -5.01
N ILE A 516 -4.67 -6.05 -5.80
CA ILE A 516 -4.34 -6.78 -7.03
C ILE A 516 -5.54 -6.82 -7.98
N ASP A 517 -5.29 -6.97 -9.27
CA ASP A 517 -6.38 -7.11 -10.24
C ASP A 517 -6.28 -8.40 -11.06
N SER A 518 -7.37 -8.70 -11.77
CA SER A 518 -7.50 -9.85 -12.67
C SER A 518 -6.46 -9.92 -13.79
N SER A 519 -5.67 -8.87 -14.04
CA SER A 519 -4.54 -8.91 -15.00
C SER A 519 -3.28 -9.52 -14.39
N SER A 520 -3.17 -9.60 -13.07
CA SER A 520 -2.02 -10.17 -12.34
C SER A 520 -2.26 -11.58 -11.79
N VAL A 521 -3.51 -12.05 -11.75
CA VAL A 521 -3.86 -13.39 -11.23
C VAL A 521 -4.63 -14.25 -12.22
N LYS A 522 -4.64 -15.56 -11.95
CA LYS A 522 -5.47 -16.59 -12.60
C LYS A 522 -6.24 -17.37 -11.53
N GLY A 523 -7.19 -16.71 -10.88
CA GLY A 523 -8.06 -17.30 -9.84
C GLY A 523 -9.39 -16.58 -9.67
N PHE A 524 -9.46 -15.31 -10.05
CA PHE A 524 -10.69 -14.52 -9.96
C PHE A 524 -11.85 -15.13 -10.76
N PRO A 525 -13.09 -15.02 -10.24
CA PRO A 525 -14.27 -15.53 -10.89
C PRO A 525 -14.46 -14.89 -12.27
N LYS A 526 -15.02 -15.64 -13.20
CA LYS A 526 -15.33 -15.14 -14.55
C LYS A 526 -16.66 -14.40 -14.59
N ASP A 527 -17.63 -14.83 -13.77
CA ASP A 527 -18.90 -14.15 -13.61
C ASP A 527 -18.74 -12.96 -12.65
N PRO A 528 -18.97 -11.72 -13.10
CA PRO A 528 -18.94 -10.55 -12.22
C PRO A 528 -19.90 -10.64 -11.03
N LYS A 529 -20.99 -11.43 -11.12
CA LYS A 529 -21.92 -11.64 -9.98
C LYS A 529 -21.26 -12.38 -8.83
N GLU A 530 -20.43 -13.38 -9.12
CA GLU A 530 -19.64 -14.10 -8.10
C GLU A 530 -18.53 -13.21 -7.51
N ALA A 531 -18.04 -12.23 -8.28
CA ALA A 531 -17.00 -11.31 -7.86
C ALA A 531 -17.47 -10.40 -6.70
N THR A 532 -18.72 -9.93 -6.76
CA THR A 532 -19.34 -9.11 -5.71
C THR A 532 -19.39 -9.86 -4.37
N GLY A 533 -19.68 -11.17 -4.38
CA GLY A 533 -19.69 -12.00 -3.16
C GLY A 533 -18.30 -12.18 -2.50
N ARG A 534 -17.22 -11.75 -3.18
CA ARG A 534 -15.84 -11.76 -2.67
C ARG A 534 -15.26 -10.34 -2.55
N ASN A 535 -16.12 -9.32 -2.49
CA ASN A 535 -15.77 -7.89 -2.44
C ASN A 535 -14.74 -7.48 -3.51
N LEU A 536 -14.77 -8.14 -4.66
CA LEU A 536 -13.98 -7.73 -5.81
C LEU A 536 -14.75 -6.61 -6.53
N LEU A 537 -14.10 -5.46 -6.66
CA LEU A 537 -14.67 -4.32 -7.36
C LEU A 537 -14.57 -4.52 -8.88
N CYS A 538 -15.58 -4.04 -9.60
CA CYS A 538 -15.55 -4.02 -11.07
C CYS A 538 -14.79 -2.78 -11.57
N GLY A 539 -13.64 -2.98 -12.19
CA GLY A 539 -12.96 -1.98 -13.00
C GLY A 539 -13.45 -1.97 -14.45
N LYS A 540 -12.76 -1.25 -15.34
CA LYS A 540 -13.09 -1.29 -16.79
C LYS A 540 -12.56 -2.61 -17.36
N ASN A 541 -13.43 -3.60 -17.49
CA ASN A 541 -13.13 -4.96 -17.98
C ASN A 541 -12.08 -5.72 -17.15
N ILE A 542 -11.98 -5.40 -15.86
CA ILE A 542 -11.11 -6.09 -14.89
C ILE A 542 -11.84 -6.22 -13.55
N LEU A 543 -11.52 -7.25 -12.78
CA LEU A 543 -11.88 -7.35 -11.37
C LEU A 543 -10.70 -6.89 -10.50
N ILE A 544 -10.99 -6.23 -9.39
CA ILE A 544 -10.00 -5.55 -8.54
C ILE A 544 -10.24 -5.98 -7.08
N ASP A 545 -9.20 -6.46 -6.42
CA ASP A 545 -9.14 -6.68 -4.98
C ASP A 545 -8.49 -5.45 -4.34
N MET A 546 -9.23 -4.78 -3.46
CA MET A 546 -8.79 -3.63 -2.66
C MET A 546 -8.90 -3.94 -1.16
N SER A 547 -8.77 -5.21 -0.79
CA SER A 547 -8.99 -5.66 0.59
C SER A 547 -7.98 -5.07 1.59
N ILE A 548 -6.79 -4.64 1.17
CA ILE A 548 -5.86 -3.90 2.05
C ILE A 548 -6.45 -2.55 2.48
N HIS A 549 -6.99 -1.77 1.55
CA HIS A 549 -7.66 -0.51 1.88
C HIS A 549 -8.85 -0.74 2.81
N ALA A 550 -9.66 -1.75 2.51
CA ALA A 550 -10.79 -2.13 3.37
C ALA A 550 -10.34 -2.54 4.78
N ALA A 551 -9.23 -3.27 4.92
CA ALA A 551 -8.66 -3.66 6.21
C ALA A 551 -8.19 -2.45 7.03
N TYR A 552 -7.47 -1.51 6.39
CA TYR A 552 -7.08 -0.25 7.02
C TYR A 552 -8.31 0.53 7.52
N VAL A 553 -9.29 0.76 6.65
CA VAL A 553 -10.51 1.52 7.00
C VAL A 553 -11.26 0.85 8.14
N LYS A 554 -11.45 -0.49 8.09
CA LYS A 554 -12.09 -1.23 9.18
C LYS A 554 -11.35 -1.06 10.49
N ALA A 555 -10.02 -1.25 10.50
CA ALA A 555 -9.22 -1.15 11.73
C ALA A 555 -9.26 0.27 12.32
N ILE A 556 -9.08 1.31 11.49
CA ILE A 556 -9.16 2.71 11.92
C ILE A 556 -10.54 3.03 12.49
N ARG A 557 -11.62 2.61 11.81
CA ARG A 557 -12.99 2.83 12.28
C ARG A 557 -13.28 2.09 13.58
N SER A 558 -12.67 0.93 13.80
CA SER A 558 -12.83 0.10 14.99
C SER A 558 -12.00 0.58 16.19
N ALA A 559 -10.96 1.40 15.96
CA ALA A 559 -10.06 1.91 16.99
C ALA A 559 -10.80 2.67 18.10
N GLN A 560 -10.46 2.37 19.36
CA GLN A 560 -11.07 2.95 20.56
C GLN A 560 -10.10 3.77 21.40
N HIS A 561 -8.81 3.42 21.40
CA HIS A 561 -7.79 4.00 22.29
C HIS A 561 -6.71 4.72 21.48
N PHE A 562 -6.00 4.02 20.59
CA PHE A 562 -4.94 4.64 19.80
C PHE A 562 -4.66 3.92 18.49
N ILE A 563 -4.00 4.64 17.58
CA ILE A 563 -3.45 4.11 16.35
C ILE A 563 -1.95 4.44 16.30
N TYR A 564 -1.12 3.45 16.02
CA TYR A 564 0.30 3.61 15.74
C TYR A 564 0.60 3.10 14.33
N ILE A 565 1.11 3.97 13.46
CA ILE A 565 1.40 3.65 12.05
C ILE A 565 2.86 3.93 11.78
N GLU A 566 3.52 2.99 11.11
CA GLU A 566 4.79 3.23 10.45
C GLU A 566 4.62 3.00 8.95
N ASN A 567 4.93 4.01 8.13
CA ASN A 567 4.74 3.89 6.70
C ASN A 567 5.77 4.69 5.88
N GLN A 568 6.25 4.13 4.78
CA GLN A 568 7.13 4.82 3.82
C GLN A 568 6.48 6.06 3.19
N TYR A 569 5.17 6.03 2.96
CA TYR A 569 4.42 7.15 2.41
C TYR A 569 3.18 7.43 3.25
N PHE A 570 2.81 8.69 3.37
CA PHE A 570 1.56 9.09 4.00
C PHE A 570 0.88 10.21 3.20
N LEU A 571 0.11 9.82 2.19
CA LEU A 571 -0.67 10.76 1.37
C LEU A 571 -1.97 10.13 0.88
N GLY A 572 -3.03 10.94 0.82
CA GLY A 572 -4.33 10.46 0.38
C GLY A 572 -5.48 11.37 0.76
N SER A 573 -6.68 10.90 0.42
CA SER A 573 -7.94 11.63 0.61
C SER A 573 -7.94 12.99 -0.08
N SER A 574 -7.40 13.06 -1.31
CA SER A 574 -7.19 14.34 -2.01
C SER A 574 -8.49 15.12 -2.23
N PHE A 575 -9.62 14.43 -2.35
CA PHE A 575 -10.95 15.03 -2.46
C PHE A 575 -11.30 15.98 -1.28
N ASN A 576 -10.60 15.87 -0.14
CA ASN A 576 -10.74 16.75 1.03
C ASN A 576 -9.59 17.77 1.19
N TRP A 577 -8.61 17.84 0.30
CA TRP A 577 -7.56 18.87 0.35
C TRP A 577 -8.12 20.25 0.01
N ASP A 578 -7.44 21.32 0.43
CA ASP A 578 -7.81 22.71 0.13
C ASP A 578 -7.69 23.06 -1.36
N SER A 579 -6.78 22.40 -2.08
CA SER A 579 -6.56 22.48 -3.53
C SER A 579 -6.22 21.09 -4.10
N ASN A 580 -6.23 20.95 -5.43
CA ASN A 580 -5.88 19.69 -6.13
C ASN A 580 -6.77 18.50 -5.74
N LYS A 581 -8.07 18.77 -5.54
CA LYS A 581 -9.07 17.76 -5.17
C LYS A 581 -9.28 16.71 -6.26
N ASP A 582 -9.00 17.10 -7.50
CA ASP A 582 -9.07 16.35 -8.75
C ASP A 582 -7.83 15.48 -9.03
N LEU A 583 -6.89 15.38 -8.09
CA LEU A 583 -5.67 14.59 -8.28
C LEU A 583 -5.92 13.07 -8.33
N GLY A 584 -6.99 12.59 -7.69
CA GLY A 584 -7.38 11.17 -7.69
C GLY A 584 -6.65 10.27 -6.68
N ALA A 585 -6.04 10.84 -5.64
CA ALA A 585 -5.54 10.10 -4.49
C ALA A 585 -6.68 9.80 -3.49
N ASN A 586 -7.62 8.96 -3.92
CA ASN A 586 -8.91 8.75 -3.26
C ASN A 586 -8.91 7.73 -2.10
N ASN A 587 -7.75 7.20 -1.70
CA ASN A 587 -7.69 6.35 -0.51
C ASN A 587 -8.22 7.09 0.74
N LEU A 588 -8.88 6.38 1.65
CA LEU A 588 -9.63 6.97 2.77
C LEU A 588 -8.80 7.07 4.06
N ILE A 589 -7.57 6.56 4.07
CA ILE A 589 -6.82 6.32 5.30
C ILE A 589 -6.58 7.61 6.08
N PRO A 590 -6.03 8.69 5.47
CA PRO A 590 -5.82 9.95 6.19
C PRO A 590 -7.11 10.57 6.75
N ILE A 591 -8.18 10.63 5.95
CA ILE A 591 -9.44 11.24 6.41
C ILE A 591 -10.13 10.40 7.49
N GLU A 592 -10.08 9.06 7.42
CA GLU A 592 -10.65 8.19 8.45
C GLU A 592 -9.94 8.35 9.80
N ILE A 593 -8.61 8.53 9.81
CA ILE A 593 -7.86 8.83 11.05
C ILE A 593 -8.29 10.18 11.61
N ALA A 594 -8.35 11.23 10.78
CA ALA A 594 -8.73 12.56 11.22
C ALA A 594 -10.17 12.61 11.74
N LEU A 595 -11.11 11.93 11.07
CA LEU A 595 -12.50 11.83 11.50
C LEU A 595 -12.66 10.94 12.74
N LYS A 596 -11.88 9.87 12.89
CA LYS A 596 -11.84 9.08 14.13
C LYS A 596 -11.45 9.95 15.32
N ILE A 597 -10.38 10.73 15.19
CA ILE A 597 -9.95 11.69 16.23
C ILE A 597 -11.04 12.73 16.49
N ALA A 598 -11.59 13.34 15.42
CA ALA A 598 -12.67 14.33 15.54
C ALA A 598 -13.88 13.76 16.30
N ASN A 599 -14.27 12.51 16.02
CA ASN A 599 -15.38 11.86 16.70
C ASN A 599 -15.08 11.58 18.18
N LYS A 600 -13.83 11.18 18.51
CA LYS A 600 -13.39 10.98 19.90
C LYS A 600 -13.35 12.32 20.67
N ILE A 601 -12.91 13.40 20.04
CA ILE A 601 -12.99 14.76 20.60
C ILE A 601 -14.43 15.16 20.89
N ARG A 602 -15.35 14.97 19.92
CA ARG A 602 -16.77 15.26 20.10
C ARG A 602 -17.38 14.45 21.26
N ALA A 603 -16.97 13.19 21.40
CA ALA A 603 -17.37 12.31 22.48
C ALA A 603 -16.65 12.60 23.81
N ARG A 604 -15.64 13.48 23.83
CA ARG A 604 -14.77 13.75 24.99
C ARG A 604 -14.05 12.49 25.50
N GLU A 605 -13.70 11.60 24.58
CA GLU A 605 -12.97 10.37 24.85
C GLU A 605 -11.49 10.54 24.55
N LYS A 606 -10.63 9.88 25.35
CA LYS A 606 -9.19 9.86 25.11
C LYS A 606 -8.90 9.07 23.84
N PHE A 607 -8.08 9.65 22.96
CA PHE A 607 -7.64 8.98 21.75
C PHE A 607 -6.37 9.64 21.20
N ALA A 608 -5.46 8.85 20.64
CA ALA A 608 -4.26 9.37 19.99
C ALA A 608 -3.88 8.62 18.72
N ALA A 609 -3.27 9.31 17.76
CA ALA A 609 -2.66 8.72 16.59
C ALA A 609 -1.20 9.16 16.46
N TYR A 610 -0.33 8.18 16.23
CA TYR A 610 1.11 8.32 16.10
C TYR A 610 1.51 7.81 14.71
N ILE A 611 2.13 8.67 13.90
CA ILE A 611 2.50 8.34 12.52
C ILE A 611 4.01 8.54 12.36
N VAL A 612 4.73 7.45 12.09
CA VAL A 612 6.16 7.47 11.79
C VAL A 612 6.36 7.27 10.28
N ILE A 613 7.00 8.23 9.64
CA ILE A 613 7.27 8.28 8.20
C ILE A 613 8.74 8.61 7.96
N PRO A 614 9.34 8.31 6.80
CA PRO A 614 10.72 8.69 6.56
C PRO A 614 10.84 10.22 6.54
N MET A 615 12.04 10.73 6.85
CA MET A 615 12.27 12.18 6.83
C MET A 615 11.99 12.77 5.43
N TRP A 616 12.37 12.02 4.39
CA TRP A 616 11.89 12.18 3.02
C TRP A 616 11.85 10.80 2.34
N PRO A 617 11.04 10.61 1.28
CA PRO A 617 11.10 9.40 0.45
C PRO A 617 12.46 9.20 -0.19
N GLU A 618 12.95 7.96 -0.22
CA GLU A 618 14.28 7.57 -0.73
C GLU A 618 14.66 8.21 -2.08
N GLY A 619 15.86 8.78 -2.11
CA GLY A 619 16.43 9.51 -3.25
C GLY A 619 16.77 10.96 -2.89
N ALA A 620 17.34 11.71 -3.82
CA ALA A 620 17.77 13.08 -3.54
C ALA A 620 16.57 13.98 -3.15
N PRO A 621 16.52 14.55 -1.93
CA PRO A 621 15.35 15.30 -1.44
C PRO A 621 15.08 16.59 -2.23
N THR A 622 16.07 17.08 -2.98
CA THR A 622 15.95 18.21 -3.89
C THR A 622 15.33 17.86 -5.24
N SER A 623 15.15 16.58 -5.56
CA SER A 623 14.61 16.14 -6.84
C SER A 623 13.12 16.46 -6.97
N ASN A 624 12.66 16.73 -8.19
CA ASN A 624 11.26 17.09 -8.47
C ASN A 624 10.26 16.01 -8.00
N PRO A 625 10.48 14.70 -8.22
CA PRO A 625 9.54 13.67 -7.74
C PRO A 625 9.41 13.64 -6.22
N ILE A 626 10.52 13.75 -5.49
CA ILE A 626 10.49 13.75 -4.01
C ILE A 626 9.84 15.02 -3.47
N GLN A 627 10.20 16.18 -4.01
CA GLN A 627 9.56 17.45 -3.66
C GLN A 627 8.06 17.45 -3.92
N ARG A 628 7.63 16.73 -4.97
CA ARG A 628 6.21 16.55 -5.30
C ARG A 628 5.49 15.66 -4.30
N ILE A 629 6.09 14.54 -3.89
CA ILE A 629 5.52 13.64 -2.88
C ILE A 629 5.40 14.35 -1.52
N LEU A 630 6.42 15.09 -1.12
CA LEU A 630 6.42 15.89 0.12
C LEU A 630 5.32 16.95 0.11
N TYR A 631 5.02 17.55 -1.06
CA TYR A 631 3.91 18.48 -1.21
C TYR A 631 2.55 17.81 -1.00
N TRP A 632 2.35 16.59 -1.52
CA TRP A 632 1.13 15.81 -1.28
C TRP A 632 0.97 15.36 0.17
N GLN A 633 2.09 14.99 0.81
CA GLN A 633 2.12 14.70 2.24
C GLN A 633 1.75 15.93 3.07
N HIS A 634 2.29 17.11 2.74
CA HIS A 634 1.94 18.38 3.38
C HIS A 634 0.44 18.69 3.27
N LYS A 635 -0.13 18.55 2.06
CA LYS A 635 -1.58 18.73 1.84
C LYS A 635 -2.44 17.76 2.66
N THR A 636 -1.97 16.52 2.78
CA THR A 636 -2.62 15.50 3.60
C THR A 636 -2.56 15.87 5.09
N MET A 637 -1.39 16.22 5.62
CA MET A 637 -1.23 16.68 7.01
C MET A 637 -2.12 17.91 7.30
N GLN A 638 -2.11 18.89 6.38
CA GLN A 638 -2.90 20.12 6.50
C GLN A 638 -4.40 19.84 6.61
N MET A 639 -4.92 18.93 5.79
CA MET A 639 -6.32 18.50 5.83
C MET A 639 -6.67 17.80 7.15
N MET A 640 -5.80 16.91 7.64
CA MET A 640 -6.04 16.18 8.89
C MET A 640 -6.08 17.12 10.10
N TYR A 641 -5.05 17.97 10.25
CA TYR A 641 -4.98 18.90 11.39
C TYR A 641 -6.11 19.93 11.39
N GLN A 642 -6.54 20.43 10.21
CA GLN A 642 -7.72 21.30 10.12
C GLN A 642 -9.00 20.58 10.50
N THR A 643 -9.15 19.30 10.15
CA THR A 643 -10.32 18.49 10.54
C THR A 643 -10.39 18.32 12.05
N ILE A 644 -9.26 18.05 12.70
CA ILE A 644 -9.15 17.95 14.17
C ILE A 644 -9.44 19.30 14.84
N TYR A 645 -8.84 20.38 14.34
CA TYR A 645 -9.08 21.73 14.87
C TYR A 645 -10.55 22.13 14.79
N LYS A 646 -11.23 21.86 13.67
CA LYS A 646 -12.67 22.10 13.55
C LYS A 646 -13.47 21.38 14.64
N ALA A 647 -13.14 20.12 14.91
CA ALA A 647 -13.80 19.36 15.97
C ALA A 647 -13.55 19.98 17.36
N LEU A 648 -12.34 20.48 17.65
CA LEU A 648 -12.05 21.18 18.90
C LEU A 648 -12.91 22.44 19.06
N VAL A 649 -13.03 23.25 18.00
CA VAL A 649 -13.87 24.46 17.99
C VAL A 649 -15.34 24.12 18.18
N GLU A 650 -15.83 23.08 17.50
CA GLU A 650 -17.24 22.62 17.59
C GLU A 650 -17.67 22.30 19.03
N VAL A 651 -16.76 21.82 19.88
CA VAL A 651 -17.06 21.47 21.29
C VAL A 651 -16.44 22.42 22.32
N GLY A 652 -15.87 23.56 21.87
CA GLY A 652 -15.31 24.60 22.73
C GLY A 652 -14.05 24.17 23.49
N LEU A 653 -13.19 23.35 22.87
CA LEU A 653 -11.97 22.79 23.46
C LEU A 653 -10.66 23.36 22.87
N ASP A 654 -10.75 24.25 21.88
CA ASP A 654 -9.61 24.88 21.17
C ASP A 654 -8.76 25.81 22.06
N GLY A 655 -9.32 26.29 23.18
CA GLY A 655 -8.58 27.00 24.22
C GLY A 655 -7.75 26.10 25.13
N GLN A 656 -8.14 24.83 25.29
CA GLN A 656 -7.55 23.87 26.23
C GLN A 656 -6.56 22.90 25.56
N PHE A 657 -6.88 22.47 24.34
CA PHE A 657 -6.10 21.49 23.59
C PHE A 657 -5.68 22.03 22.23
N GLU A 658 -4.66 21.41 21.65
CA GLU A 658 -4.21 21.67 20.29
C GLU A 658 -4.25 20.39 19.45
N PRO A 659 -4.25 20.47 18.11
CA PRO A 659 -4.34 19.27 17.28
C PRO A 659 -3.22 18.22 17.55
N GLN A 660 -2.02 18.67 17.93
CA GLN A 660 -0.89 17.78 18.29
C GLN A 660 -1.05 17.07 19.64
N ASP A 661 -2.09 17.37 20.41
CA ASP A 661 -2.49 16.58 21.58
C ASP A 661 -3.19 15.26 21.18
N PHE A 662 -3.54 15.10 19.90
CA PHE A 662 -4.26 13.92 19.39
C PHE A 662 -3.58 13.26 18.17
N LEU A 663 -2.89 14.03 17.33
CA LEU A 663 -2.22 13.53 16.12
C LEU A 663 -0.77 14.00 16.08
N ASN A 664 0.18 13.07 15.98
CA ASN A 664 1.59 13.41 15.85
C ASN A 664 2.25 12.67 14.69
N PHE A 665 3.05 13.42 13.92
CA PHE A 665 3.92 12.88 12.88
C PHE A 665 5.37 12.93 13.34
N PHE A 666 6.09 11.85 13.09
CA PHE A 666 7.48 11.64 13.44
C PHE A 666 8.26 11.12 12.22
N CYS A 667 9.57 11.27 12.26
CA CYS A 667 10.49 10.52 11.43
C CYS A 667 11.61 9.92 12.27
N LEU A 668 12.44 9.08 11.66
CA LEU A 668 13.60 8.50 12.34
C LEU A 668 14.90 9.12 11.82
N GLY A 669 15.85 9.29 12.72
CA GLY A 669 17.21 9.73 12.37
C GLY A 669 18.17 9.46 13.52
N THR A 670 19.44 9.34 13.17
CA THR A 670 20.49 9.05 14.15
C THR A 670 21.74 9.85 13.84
N ARG A 671 22.67 9.83 14.80
CA ARG A 671 23.92 10.57 14.78
C ARG A 671 24.97 9.83 15.58
N GLU A 672 26.16 9.68 15.00
CA GLU A 672 27.25 8.89 15.59
C GLU A 672 28.48 9.76 15.85
N VAL A 673 29.00 9.74 17.09
CA VAL A 673 30.32 10.33 17.35
C VAL A 673 31.41 9.55 16.60
N PRO A 674 32.49 10.20 16.14
CA PRO A 674 33.62 9.50 15.52
C PRO A 674 34.25 8.48 16.48
N ASP A 675 34.46 7.26 16.02
CA ASP A 675 35.08 6.16 16.78
C ASP A 675 36.45 5.73 16.22
N GLY A 676 36.98 6.50 15.25
CA GLY A 676 38.25 6.24 14.59
C GLY A 676 38.23 5.15 13.51
N THR A 677 37.09 4.51 13.24
CA THR A 677 36.97 3.44 12.23
C THR A 677 36.80 3.95 10.79
N VAL A 678 36.32 5.18 10.63
CA VAL A 678 36.24 5.90 9.36
C VAL A 678 37.24 7.04 9.41
N SER A 679 38.13 7.15 8.40
CA SER A 679 39.17 8.18 8.43
C SER A 679 38.52 9.56 8.31
N VAL A 680 38.46 10.28 9.42
CA VAL A 680 38.22 11.72 9.41
C VAL A 680 39.48 12.32 8.78
N TYR A 681 39.39 12.72 7.51
CA TYR A 681 40.34 13.55 6.77
C TYR A 681 41.84 13.30 7.05
N ASN A 682 42.51 12.50 6.21
CA ASN A 682 43.96 12.61 6.05
C ASN A 682 44.43 12.30 4.61
N SER A 683 44.16 13.23 3.68
CA SER A 683 45.18 13.66 2.69
C SER A 683 44.66 14.76 1.74
N PRO A 684 45.29 15.94 1.69
CA PRO A 684 45.07 16.96 0.65
C PRO A 684 45.77 16.59 -0.67
N ARG A 685 45.72 15.32 -1.10
CA ARG A 685 46.51 14.86 -2.27
C ARG A 685 45.77 14.52 -3.53
N ASN A 686 44.44 14.53 -3.58
CA ASN A 686 43.71 14.51 -4.85
C ASN A 686 42.27 15.05 -4.66
N PRO A 687 41.95 16.28 -5.11
CA PRO A 687 40.56 16.70 -5.19
C PRO A 687 39.84 15.81 -6.22
N PRO A 688 38.64 15.25 -5.93
CA PRO A 688 37.88 14.50 -6.92
C PRO A 688 37.58 15.41 -8.12
N GLN A 689 38.14 15.08 -9.28
CA GLN A 689 37.74 15.72 -10.52
C GLN A 689 36.31 15.26 -10.86
N THR A 690 35.45 16.25 -11.12
CA THR A 690 34.09 16.22 -11.71
C THR A 690 32.89 16.20 -10.73
N ASN A 691 32.06 17.26 -10.87
CA ASN A 691 30.77 17.58 -10.25
C ASN A 691 30.76 18.17 -8.82
N ALA A 692 30.91 19.51 -8.73
CA ALA A 692 30.97 20.29 -7.51
C ALA A 692 29.73 20.22 -6.57
N ASN A 693 28.55 19.81 -7.06
CA ASN A 693 27.31 19.79 -6.25
C ASN A 693 27.02 18.43 -5.58
N ALA A 694 27.46 17.30 -6.15
CA ALA A 694 27.18 15.97 -5.60
C ALA A 694 28.00 15.67 -4.32
N ASN A 695 29.17 16.29 -4.20
CA ASN A 695 30.05 16.11 -3.04
C ASN A 695 29.66 17.00 -1.84
N ALA A 696 28.81 18.02 -2.03
CA ALA A 696 28.45 18.92 -0.94
C ALA A 696 27.61 18.23 0.14
N ALA A 697 26.59 17.46 -0.26
CA ALA A 697 25.74 16.71 0.67
C ALA A 697 26.55 15.67 1.47
N GLN A 698 27.44 14.93 0.79
CA GLN A 698 28.34 13.98 1.44
C GLN A 698 29.25 14.67 2.46
N VAL A 699 29.90 15.79 2.10
CA VAL A 699 30.76 16.55 3.00
C VAL A 699 29.99 17.07 4.22
N GLN A 700 28.75 17.55 4.04
CA GLN A 700 27.93 17.99 5.17
C GLN A 700 27.52 16.82 6.06
N ALA A 701 27.05 15.71 5.49
CA ALA A 701 26.68 14.51 6.27
C ALA A 701 27.87 13.91 7.04
N LEU A 702 29.08 13.96 6.47
CA LEU A 702 30.32 13.57 7.15
C LEU A 702 30.67 14.51 8.30
N LYS A 703 30.51 15.82 8.10
CA LYS A 703 30.76 16.84 9.12
C LYS A 703 29.75 16.77 10.27
N SER A 704 28.47 16.68 9.94
CA SER A 704 27.36 16.61 10.90
C SER A 704 27.26 15.24 11.56
N ARG A 705 27.75 14.19 10.90
CA ARG A 705 27.73 12.79 11.37
C ARG A 705 26.31 12.25 11.61
N ARG A 706 25.32 12.80 10.93
CA ARG A 706 23.90 12.44 11.06
C ARG A 706 23.32 11.99 9.73
N PHE A 707 22.30 11.16 9.80
CA PHE A 707 21.45 10.86 8.65
C PHE A 707 20.08 10.36 9.11
N MET A 708 19.09 10.38 8.22
CA MET A 708 17.81 9.73 8.52
C MET A 708 18.00 8.22 8.63
N ILE A 709 17.18 7.60 9.47
CA ILE A 709 16.93 6.16 9.41
C ILE A 709 15.72 6.01 8.50
N TYR A 710 15.87 5.28 7.41
CA TYR A 710 14.82 5.22 6.41
C TYR A 710 13.69 4.30 6.88
N VAL A 711 12.52 4.88 7.13
CA VAL A 711 11.29 4.15 7.47
C VAL A 711 10.73 3.57 6.19
N HIS A 712 11.06 2.32 5.91
CA HIS A 712 10.47 1.53 4.83
C HIS A 712 9.30 0.68 5.31
N SER A 713 9.01 0.64 6.61
CA SER A 713 7.85 0.00 7.22
C SER A 713 6.55 0.20 6.44
N LYS A 714 5.66 -0.80 6.46
CA LYS A 714 4.25 -0.66 6.09
C LYS A 714 3.38 -1.41 7.11
N GLY A 715 3.18 -0.80 8.27
CA GLY A 715 2.46 -1.42 9.37
C GLY A 715 1.54 -0.47 10.13
N MET A 716 0.60 -1.08 10.85
CA MET A 716 -0.31 -0.40 11.76
C MET A 716 -0.61 -1.29 12.97
N VAL A 717 -0.50 -0.72 14.17
CA VAL A 717 -0.98 -1.29 15.42
C VAL A 717 -2.18 -0.48 15.89
N VAL A 718 -3.23 -1.16 16.33
CA VAL A 718 -4.42 -0.51 16.87
C VAL A 718 -4.76 -1.13 18.22
N ASP A 719 -4.89 -0.26 19.23
CA ASP A 719 -5.33 -0.58 20.59
C ASP A 719 -4.53 -1.70 21.30
N ASP A 720 -3.29 -1.97 20.85
CA ASP A 720 -2.45 -3.11 21.28
C ASP A 720 -3.08 -4.51 21.10
N GLU A 721 -4.18 -4.63 20.33
CA GLU A 721 -4.87 -5.90 20.07
C GLU A 721 -4.88 -6.32 18.61
N PHE A 722 -4.67 -5.41 17.66
CA PHE A 722 -4.65 -5.72 16.23
C PHE A 722 -3.41 -5.15 15.56
N VAL A 723 -2.86 -5.93 14.63
CA VAL A 723 -1.72 -5.52 13.80
C VAL A 723 -2.02 -5.81 12.33
N LEU A 724 -1.62 -4.88 11.46
CA LEU A 724 -1.60 -5.04 10.00
C LEU A 724 -0.16 -4.82 9.52
N ILE A 725 0.43 -5.79 8.83
CA ILE A 725 1.79 -5.71 8.27
C ILE A 725 1.78 -6.21 6.83
N GLY A 726 2.46 -5.51 5.93
CA GLY A 726 2.52 -5.92 4.53
C GLY A 726 3.49 -5.09 3.69
N SER A 727 3.20 -5.02 2.39
CA SER A 727 3.99 -4.27 1.42
C SER A 727 3.37 -2.92 1.02
N ALA A 728 2.10 -2.68 1.40
CA ALA A 728 1.31 -1.56 0.90
C ALA A 728 1.58 -0.24 1.64
N ASN A 729 2.01 0.77 0.90
CA ASN A 729 2.18 2.11 1.44
C ASN A 729 0.85 2.85 1.59
N ILE A 730 0.78 3.89 2.43
CA ILE A 730 -0.38 4.79 2.50
C ILE A 730 -0.26 5.83 1.38
N ASN A 731 -0.54 5.37 0.17
CA ASN A 731 -0.65 6.17 -1.05
C ASN A 731 -1.65 5.50 -2.02
N GLN A 732 -2.03 6.19 -3.09
CA GLN A 732 -2.96 5.65 -4.07
C GLN A 732 -2.33 4.51 -4.88
N ARG A 733 -1.01 4.57 -5.16
CA ARG A 733 -0.24 3.49 -5.81
C ARG A 733 -0.45 2.13 -5.17
N SER A 734 -0.45 2.04 -3.85
CA SER A 734 -0.55 0.77 -3.13
C SER A 734 -1.99 0.38 -2.84
N LEU A 735 -2.90 1.36 -2.66
CA LEU A 735 -4.24 1.12 -2.13
C LEU A 735 -5.35 1.03 -3.20
N GLU A 736 -5.08 1.37 -4.47
CA GLU A 736 -6.09 1.35 -5.55
C GLU A 736 -6.35 -0.05 -6.14
N GLY A 737 -5.49 -1.04 -5.89
CA GLY A 737 -5.63 -2.40 -6.44
C GLY A 737 -5.27 -2.57 -7.92
N THR A 738 -5.43 -1.52 -8.74
CA THR A 738 -5.10 -1.55 -10.19
C THR A 738 -3.73 -1.00 -10.54
N ARG A 739 -3.03 -0.40 -9.58
CA ARG A 739 -1.68 0.16 -9.74
C ARG A 739 -0.64 -0.90 -9.40
N ASP A 740 0.04 -0.77 -8.26
CA ASP A 740 1.00 -1.78 -7.80
C ASP A 740 0.26 -2.97 -7.19
N THR A 741 0.85 -4.16 -7.30
CA THR A 741 0.31 -5.31 -6.58
C THR A 741 0.93 -5.41 -5.20
N GLU A 742 0.09 -5.47 -4.16
CA GLU A 742 0.50 -5.52 -2.77
C GLU A 742 -0.11 -6.71 -2.04
N ILE A 743 0.46 -7.05 -0.89
CA ILE A 743 -0.06 -8.08 0.03
C ILE A 743 0.16 -7.61 1.47
N ALA A 744 -0.79 -7.93 2.35
CA ALA A 744 -0.67 -7.69 3.78
C ALA A 744 -1.34 -8.82 4.56
N MET A 745 -0.93 -9.00 5.81
CA MET A 745 -1.66 -9.77 6.80
C MET A 745 -2.21 -8.81 7.84
N GLY A 746 -3.43 -9.07 8.31
CA GLY A 746 -3.94 -8.48 9.54
C GLY A 746 -4.29 -9.59 10.52
N GLY A 747 -3.97 -9.40 11.79
CA GLY A 747 -4.19 -10.41 12.80
C GLY A 747 -4.31 -9.87 14.21
N TYR A 748 -4.88 -10.71 15.07
CA TYR A 748 -5.04 -10.46 16.49
C TYR A 748 -4.94 -11.77 17.28
N GLN A 749 -4.69 -11.66 18.57
CA GLN A 749 -4.75 -12.79 19.49
C GLN A 749 -6.10 -12.75 20.23
N PRO A 750 -7.02 -13.73 20.04
CA PRO A 750 -8.36 -13.67 20.63
C PRO A 750 -8.35 -13.60 22.16
N HIS A 751 -7.38 -14.25 22.81
CA HIS A 751 -7.20 -14.23 24.27
C HIS A 751 -6.53 -12.96 24.81
N HIS A 752 -5.98 -12.12 23.93
CA HIS A 752 -5.38 -10.82 24.27
C HIS A 752 -6.08 -9.69 23.51
N SER A 753 -7.41 -9.62 23.67
CA SER A 753 -8.25 -8.54 23.14
C SER A 753 -8.95 -7.79 24.27
N TRP A 754 -9.33 -6.52 24.02
CA TRP A 754 -10.12 -5.73 24.97
C TRP A 754 -11.45 -6.40 25.29
N ALA A 755 -12.12 -6.96 24.28
CA ALA A 755 -13.41 -7.62 24.43
C ALA A 755 -13.33 -8.88 25.31
N MET A 756 -12.27 -9.68 25.18
CA MET A 756 -12.09 -10.91 25.97
C MET A 756 -11.58 -10.62 27.39
N LYS A 757 -10.63 -9.69 27.54
CA LYS A 757 -10.00 -9.42 28.85
C LYS A 757 -10.77 -8.43 29.72
N GLY A 758 -11.52 -7.50 29.12
CA GLY A 758 -12.09 -6.35 29.84
C GLY A 758 -11.05 -5.37 30.39
N SER A 759 -9.78 -5.52 30.02
CA SER A 759 -8.63 -4.71 30.43
C SER A 759 -7.62 -4.60 29.28
N ARG A 760 -6.58 -3.76 29.44
CA ARG A 760 -5.51 -3.62 28.44
C ARG A 760 -4.94 -4.99 27.99
N PRO A 761 -4.88 -5.27 26.69
CA PRO A 761 -4.23 -6.44 26.15
C PRO A 761 -2.71 -6.31 26.33
N ARG A 762 -2.05 -7.36 26.85
CA ARG A 762 -0.58 -7.42 26.96
C ARG A 762 -0.06 -8.69 26.27
N GLY A 763 -0.57 -8.96 25.07
CA GLY A 763 -0.10 -10.04 24.20
C GLY A 763 1.15 -9.64 23.40
N GLN A 764 1.46 -10.43 22.39
CA GLN A 764 2.58 -10.21 21.47
C GLN A 764 2.52 -8.85 20.76
N ILE A 765 1.31 -8.33 20.46
CA ILE A 765 1.14 -7.04 19.78
C ILE A 765 1.58 -5.88 20.69
N PHE A 766 1.17 -5.89 21.96
CA PHE A 766 1.67 -4.98 22.99
C PHE A 766 3.19 -5.06 23.12
N GLY A 767 3.73 -6.29 23.22
CA GLY A 767 5.18 -6.53 23.29
C GLY A 767 5.94 -5.95 22.11
N TYR A 768 5.43 -6.17 20.91
CA TYR A 768 5.97 -5.65 19.66
C TYR A 768 5.95 -4.11 19.62
N ARG A 769 4.82 -3.49 19.96
CA ARG A 769 4.69 -2.03 19.96
C ARG A 769 5.58 -1.37 21.03
N MET A 770 5.68 -1.96 22.23
CA MET A 770 6.64 -1.51 23.25
C MET A 770 8.08 -1.67 22.75
N SER A 771 8.41 -2.77 22.07
CA SER A 771 9.75 -3.01 21.51
C SER A 771 10.14 -1.96 20.46
N LEU A 772 9.23 -1.64 19.52
CA LEU A 772 9.44 -0.54 18.56
C LEU A 772 9.64 0.80 19.27
N TRP A 773 8.85 1.08 20.31
CA TRP A 773 9.04 2.31 21.10
C TRP A 773 10.36 2.33 21.86
N ALA A 774 10.86 1.19 22.32
CA ALA A 774 12.15 1.10 22.98
C ALA A 774 13.30 1.44 22.02
N GLU A 775 13.23 0.94 20.79
CA GLU A 775 14.16 1.29 19.71
C GLU A 775 14.08 2.79 19.37
N HIS A 776 12.88 3.30 19.14
CA HIS A 776 12.68 4.67 18.67
C HIS A 776 12.97 5.70 19.75
N LEU A 777 12.61 5.44 21.01
CA LEU A 777 12.79 6.38 22.12
C LEU A 777 14.09 6.15 22.89
N GLY A 778 14.76 5.02 22.68
CA GLY A 778 16.00 4.61 23.36
C GLY A 778 15.80 4.01 24.76
N PHE A 779 14.58 4.03 25.29
CA PHE A 779 14.22 3.48 26.60
C PHE A 779 12.70 3.28 26.72
N LEU A 780 12.27 2.65 27.82
CA LEU A 780 10.86 2.48 28.17
C LEU A 780 10.54 3.10 29.52
N GLU A 781 9.36 3.73 29.62
CA GLU A 781 8.77 4.18 30.88
C GLU A 781 7.30 3.74 30.95
N GLN A 782 6.75 3.64 32.17
CA GLN A 782 5.41 3.09 32.40
C GLN A 782 4.30 3.84 31.64
N GLY A 783 4.45 5.15 31.44
CA GLY A 783 3.48 5.97 30.70
C GLY A 783 3.27 5.51 29.25
N PHE A 784 4.25 4.82 28.65
CA PHE A 784 4.16 4.29 27.28
C PHE A 784 3.22 3.08 27.15
N GLU A 785 2.76 2.52 28.27
CA GLU A 785 1.75 1.46 28.27
C GLU A 785 0.32 2.00 28.05
N GLU A 786 0.15 3.33 28.04
CA GLU A 786 -1.15 4.00 27.85
C GLU A 786 -1.08 5.05 26.73
N PRO A 787 -0.94 4.66 25.45
CA PRO A 787 -0.70 5.58 24.35
C PRO A 787 -1.84 6.57 24.09
N GLU A 788 -3.06 6.28 24.53
CA GLU A 788 -4.18 7.21 24.41
C GLU A 788 -4.16 8.36 25.44
N ASN A 789 -3.34 8.23 26.49
CA ASN A 789 -3.26 9.24 27.55
C ASN A 789 -2.50 10.48 27.08
N MET A 790 -3.04 11.65 27.43
CA MET A 790 -2.50 12.94 27.04
C MET A 790 -1.05 13.15 27.53
N GLU A 791 -0.75 12.67 28.74
CA GLU A 791 0.58 12.69 29.32
C GLU A 791 1.57 11.90 28.47
N CYS A 792 1.19 10.70 28.01
CA CYS A 792 2.00 9.89 27.10
C CYS A 792 2.21 10.60 25.76
N VAL A 793 1.15 11.12 25.13
CA VAL A 793 1.23 11.85 23.86
C VAL A 793 2.21 13.02 23.94
N ARG A 794 2.05 13.88 24.96
CA ARG A 794 2.91 15.05 25.16
C ARG A 794 4.34 14.65 25.49
N ARG A 795 4.54 13.57 26.23
CA ARG A 795 5.85 13.05 26.60
C ARG A 795 6.62 12.49 25.41
N VAL A 796 5.98 11.67 24.57
CA VAL A 796 6.57 11.18 23.30
C VAL A 796 6.90 12.36 22.38
N ARG A 797 5.98 13.33 22.26
CA ARG A 797 6.21 14.56 21.48
C ARG A 797 7.41 15.35 22.00
N GLN A 798 7.50 15.56 23.32
CA GLN A 798 8.61 16.27 23.95
C GLN A 798 9.96 15.57 23.70
N LEU A 799 10.01 14.24 23.86
CA LEU A 799 11.22 13.46 23.58
C LEU A 799 11.64 13.61 22.11
N SER A 800 10.70 13.52 21.19
CA SER A 800 10.96 13.69 19.76
C SER A 800 11.47 15.10 19.40
N GLU A 801 11.04 16.13 20.14
CA GLU A 801 11.50 17.51 19.98
C GLU A 801 12.93 17.69 20.51
N LEU A 802 13.25 17.05 21.63
CA LEU A 802 14.62 17.03 22.17
C LEU A 802 15.56 16.32 21.20
N ASN A 803 15.16 15.15 20.69
CA ASN A 803 15.93 14.39 19.71
C ASN A 803 16.10 15.19 18.41
N TRP A 804 15.06 15.89 17.91
CA TRP A 804 15.21 16.78 16.75
C TRP A 804 16.22 17.90 17.00
N ARG A 805 16.19 18.56 18.17
CA ARG A 805 17.18 19.61 18.50
C ARG A 805 18.60 19.04 18.52
N GLN A 806 18.79 17.86 19.09
CA GLN A 806 20.08 17.17 19.11
C GLN A 806 20.54 16.76 17.69
N TYR A 807 19.63 16.21 16.89
CA TYR A 807 19.87 15.84 15.49
C TYR A 807 20.26 17.07 14.69
N ALA A 808 19.54 18.18 14.83
CA ALA A 808 19.71 19.43 14.08
C ALA A 808 20.93 20.27 14.52
N ALA A 809 21.43 20.08 15.74
CA ALA A 809 22.52 20.87 16.34
C ALA A 809 23.83 20.80 15.54
N GLU A 810 24.66 21.85 15.64
CA GLU A 810 26.00 21.86 15.04
C GLU A 810 26.93 20.86 15.74
N GLU A 811 26.86 20.78 17.08
CA GLU A 811 27.69 19.88 17.89
C GLU A 811 27.35 18.41 17.65
N VAL A 812 28.38 17.60 17.33
CA VAL A 812 28.22 16.16 17.11
C VAL A 812 28.12 15.43 18.45
N THR A 813 26.96 14.81 18.70
CA THR A 813 26.70 14.00 19.88
C THR A 813 26.08 12.67 19.49
N GLU A 814 26.23 11.67 20.34
CA GLU A 814 25.60 10.35 20.15
C GLU A 814 24.09 10.48 20.42
N MET A 815 23.27 9.90 19.54
CA MET A 815 21.82 9.85 19.73
C MET A 815 21.39 8.48 20.24
N PRO A 816 20.90 8.38 21.50
CA PRO A 816 20.42 7.11 22.05
C PRO A 816 19.00 6.75 21.61
N GLY A 817 18.22 7.73 21.11
CA GLY A 817 16.88 7.54 20.58
C GLY A 817 16.76 8.11 19.17
N HIS A 818 15.97 7.45 18.34
CA HIS A 818 15.86 7.71 16.91
C HIS A 818 14.62 8.52 16.51
N LEU A 819 13.59 8.59 17.37
CA LEU A 819 12.33 9.26 17.08
C LEU A 819 12.53 10.78 17.06
N LEU A 820 12.31 11.40 15.91
CA LEU A 820 12.38 12.84 15.70
C LEU A 820 10.97 13.37 15.46
N LYS A 821 10.68 14.57 15.99
CA LYS A 821 9.51 15.32 15.54
C LYS A 821 9.64 15.49 14.02
N TYR A 822 8.61 15.12 13.26
CA TYR A 822 8.63 15.41 11.83
C TYR A 822 8.77 16.94 11.66
N PRO A 823 9.67 17.46 10.79
CA PRO A 823 10.16 18.83 10.89
C PRO A 823 9.21 19.91 10.37
N VAL A 824 7.93 19.81 10.75
CA VAL A 824 6.86 20.76 10.54
C VAL A 824 6.40 21.34 11.87
N GLN A 825 6.01 22.61 11.83
CA GLN A 825 5.24 23.27 12.87
C GLN A 825 3.75 23.13 12.55
N VAL A 826 2.95 22.88 13.59
CA VAL A 826 1.49 22.92 13.51
C VAL A 826 1.04 23.99 14.49
N ASP A 827 0.37 25.03 14.00
CA ASP A 827 -0.19 26.04 14.90
C ASP A 827 -1.49 25.55 15.55
N ARG A 828 -2.02 26.33 16.51
CA ARG A 828 -3.24 25.96 17.23
C ARG A 828 -4.47 25.80 16.33
N THR A 829 -4.46 26.40 15.13
CA THR A 829 -5.53 26.30 14.13
C THR A 829 -5.37 25.11 13.18
N GLY A 830 -4.32 24.32 13.36
CA GLY A 830 -3.99 23.19 12.51
C GLY A 830 -3.29 23.57 11.20
N LYS A 831 -2.77 24.80 11.06
CA LYS A 831 -1.97 25.20 9.90
C LYS A 831 -0.59 24.53 9.99
N VAL A 832 -0.15 23.93 8.88
CA VAL A 832 1.13 23.22 8.79
C VAL A 832 2.13 24.07 8.00
N SER A 833 3.26 24.37 8.62
CA SER A 833 4.40 25.04 7.99
C SER A 833 5.71 24.32 8.33
N SER A 834 6.81 24.64 7.65
CA SER A 834 8.13 24.19 8.10
C SER A 834 8.42 24.68 9.52
N LEU A 835 9.23 23.93 10.28
CA LEU A 835 9.74 24.43 11.56
C LEU A 835 10.53 25.74 11.36
N PRO A 836 10.45 26.71 12.29
CA PRO A 836 11.20 27.95 12.20
C PRO A 836 12.71 27.70 12.03
N GLY A 837 13.33 28.35 11.03
CA GLY A 837 14.74 28.14 10.68
C GLY A 837 15.06 26.84 9.93
N CYS A 838 14.06 25.99 9.65
CA CYS A 838 14.22 24.69 8.99
C CYS A 838 13.39 24.64 7.70
N GLU A 839 13.63 25.54 6.74
CA GLU A 839 12.87 25.51 5.47
C GLU A 839 13.18 24.28 4.62
N THR A 840 14.42 23.78 4.73
CA THR A 840 14.92 22.60 4.02
C THR A 840 15.45 21.54 4.97
N PHE A 841 15.58 20.30 4.50
CA PHE A 841 16.19 19.25 5.32
C PHE A 841 17.66 19.54 5.63
N PRO A 842 18.13 19.19 6.84
CA PRO A 842 19.53 19.38 7.21
C PRO A 842 20.47 18.63 6.25
N ASP A 843 21.61 19.23 5.93
CA ASP A 843 22.71 18.73 5.08
C ASP A 843 22.40 18.53 3.59
N LEU A 844 21.22 18.00 3.25
CA LEU A 844 20.86 17.61 1.88
C LEU A 844 19.99 18.63 1.15
N GLY A 845 19.37 19.58 1.86
CA GLY A 845 18.46 20.56 1.29
C GLY A 845 17.10 19.96 0.90
N GLY A 846 16.41 20.60 -0.06
CA GLY A 846 15.04 20.23 -0.44
C GLY A 846 14.01 20.74 0.57
N LYS A 847 12.91 21.32 0.09
CA LYS A 847 11.91 21.94 0.98
C LYS A 847 11.17 20.86 1.77
N ILE A 848 11.00 21.07 3.07
CA ILE A 848 10.34 20.10 3.97
C ILE A 848 8.86 19.91 3.60
N ILE A 849 8.18 21.01 3.26
CA ILE A 849 6.78 21.01 2.80
C ILE A 849 6.65 20.70 1.29
N GLY A 850 7.75 20.33 0.64
CA GLY A 850 7.80 20.06 -0.79
C GLY A 850 7.58 21.28 -1.68
N SER A 851 7.46 21.02 -2.98
CA SER A 851 7.13 22.05 -3.96
C SER A 851 6.35 21.49 -5.15
N PHE A 852 5.49 22.34 -5.71
CA PHE A 852 4.69 22.02 -6.89
C PHE A 852 5.47 22.42 -8.15
N LEU A 853 6.09 21.46 -8.84
CA LEU A 853 6.73 21.63 -10.17
C LEU A 853 6.09 20.68 -11.18
N VAL A 854 5.50 21.19 -12.27
CA VAL A 854 4.64 20.41 -13.20
C VAL A 854 5.32 19.11 -13.63
N LEU A 855 4.79 17.99 -13.14
CA LEU A 855 5.15 16.62 -13.48
C LEU A 855 3.84 15.87 -13.77
N GLN A 856 3.89 14.74 -14.49
CA GLN A 856 2.73 13.87 -14.62
C GLN A 856 2.29 13.36 -13.23
N GLU A 857 1.06 13.67 -12.85
CA GLU A 857 0.51 13.47 -11.50
C GLU A 857 0.56 12.02 -11.03
N ASN A 858 0.22 11.06 -11.90
CA ASN A 858 0.11 9.63 -11.60
C ASN A 858 1.43 8.96 -11.15
N LEU A 859 2.58 9.57 -11.38
CA LEU A 859 3.88 9.05 -10.94
C LEU A 859 4.06 9.17 -9.43
N THR A 860 3.40 10.16 -8.80
CA THR A 860 3.73 10.67 -7.46
C THR A 860 2.62 10.49 -6.43
N ILE A 861 1.54 9.80 -6.78
CA ILE A 861 0.38 9.53 -5.90
C ILE A 861 0.09 8.05 -5.69
#